data_AF-A0A7S2RKV2-F1
#
_entry.id   AF-A0A7S2RKV2-F1
#
_cell.length_a   1.000
_cell.length_b   1.000
_cell.length_c   1.000
_cell.angle_alpha   90.00
_cell.angle_beta   90.00
_cell.angle_gamma   90.00
#
_symmetry.space_group_name_H-M   'P 1'
#
loop_
_entity.id
_entity.type
_entity.pdbx_description
1 polymer ?
#
loop_
_entity_poly.entity_id
_entity_poly.type
_entity_poly.pdbx_seq_one_letter_code
_entity_poly.pdbx_strand_id
1 'polypeptide(L)'
;IMNTSDGDSGGALSVSGPDDVCWKDITKDLKDACGRLEFGGIVRRDGFTFQESMNALELMSPKMDSGMNASEWMDVGQRHKKGIYSLPPRTDLELLAVCDHLLGLEMAWYDGHTLVTSVHSCLYLNKYSLNVLWDQCSDVITRKMKRGSEFSYDGEDATKVLALVSTALFQTVLKTCGIVHTIVKHGDIYEEEDFAPARFGLALGLDIDLDGVERILGLAEIILNGVVDKKAYTGELSEAGCKQLLGLLGFRRKYINALSYMHKEELTGVVEAEGLWKEILSAFDSLGPGRVDKTASELEAEKHVVKVAFDAGINRKILCSSPPRAGPKVDLKETHTLFKDMVSHMLLVCALRHETTYFCLYRALNRLSINEPNIVVRSTIIPMLYSEKQRVLGKYGYEAWIAQNMSEFGVPAEQINSEGGAAYIKFLVKSMYQVLRNVAANRARQRRNIANILPDWNVLYFEGSNYDQEHVQKLVGGKLSEERDLAELRSFMHFSLAGWAEEWTTRLMIYHLLLGFELELYSKFEYDAMMWHLQYLLRKARENRISMNNFNEQTIERLSKSKVKKDKKLAKSLKQKCLSVKSNPLYVKERVFNSIKGFLADGTLRIIIALRKQGRFEYPKYEFGSDRIRYNHRFVPYSFVEYPRALTFDEYLNVTDLSKYEADSLFDDAQAYLKQCKDVISGTMKVGSYDEFEMDELKSLLKVAITNSVTIMRERKQPEGQEIRKVTFEFLENKMFPIITLK
;
A
#
# COMPACT_ATOMS: atom_id res chain seq x y z
N ILE A 1 -17.47 9.44 44.14
CA ILE A 1 -17.59 10.01 45.50
C ILE A 1 -18.91 10.78 45.53
N MET A 2 -19.99 10.11 45.97
CA MET A 2 -21.21 10.76 46.45
C MET A 2 -21.45 10.20 47.85
N ASN A 3 -21.66 11.11 48.80
CA ASN A 3 -21.92 10.82 50.20
C ASN A 3 -23.21 10.00 50.35
N THR A 4 -23.10 8.83 50.96
CA THR A 4 -24.22 8.18 51.64
C THR A 4 -23.85 8.05 53.10
N SER A 5 -24.66 8.70 53.93
CA SER A 5 -24.64 8.77 55.38
C SER A 5 -24.76 7.40 56.06
N ASP A 6 -24.26 7.37 57.28
CA ASP A 6 -24.17 6.27 58.24
C ASP A 6 -25.41 5.36 58.35
N GLY A 7 -25.11 4.08 58.53
CA GLY A 7 -26.07 3.01 58.84
C GLY A 7 -25.32 1.73 59.15
N ASP A 8 -24.72 1.65 60.33
CA ASP A 8 -24.12 0.44 60.89
C ASP A 8 -25.22 -0.59 61.18
N SER A 9 -25.29 -1.64 60.36
CA SER A 9 -25.86 -2.93 60.74
C SER A 9 -25.28 -4.01 59.85
N GLY A 10 -24.54 -4.93 60.46
CA GLY A 10 -23.99 -6.11 59.80
C GLY A 10 -25.09 -7.00 59.25
N GLY A 11 -25.37 -6.85 57.96
CA GLY A 11 -26.15 -7.77 57.15
C GLY A 11 -25.30 -8.20 55.97
N ALA A 12 -24.94 -9.49 55.92
CA ALA A 12 -24.33 -10.07 54.74
C ALA A 12 -25.28 -9.83 53.55
N LEU A 13 -24.82 -9.06 52.56
CA LEU A 13 -25.50 -8.94 51.26
C LEU A 13 -25.38 -10.29 50.54
N SER A 14 -26.30 -11.21 50.81
CA SER A 14 -26.46 -12.43 50.03
C SER A 14 -27.11 -12.07 48.69
N VAL A 15 -26.28 -11.72 47.71
CA VAL A 15 -26.74 -11.62 46.32
C VAL A 15 -26.87 -13.05 45.80
N SER A 16 -28.10 -13.56 45.76
CA SER A 16 -28.43 -14.89 45.23
C SER A 16 -28.23 -14.91 43.71
N GLY A 17 -27.05 -15.30 43.26
CA GLY A 17 -26.81 -15.75 41.88
C GLY A 17 -27.29 -17.19 41.67
N PRO A 18 -27.41 -17.65 40.42
CA PRO A 18 -27.66 -19.06 40.15
C PRO A 18 -26.40 -19.85 40.55
N ASP A 19 -26.59 -20.87 41.39
CA ASP A 19 -25.60 -21.66 42.15
C ASP A 19 -25.40 -21.17 43.58
N ASP A 20 -25.45 -22.13 44.53
CA ASP A 20 -25.40 -22.04 46.01
C ASP A 20 -24.09 -21.44 46.59
N VAL A 21 -23.60 -20.34 46.01
CA VAL A 21 -22.33 -19.70 46.37
C VAL A 21 -22.60 -18.59 47.39
N CYS A 22 -22.15 -18.81 48.63
CA CYS A 22 -22.18 -17.80 49.69
C CYS A 22 -21.04 -16.78 49.49
N TRP A 23 -21.40 -15.53 49.17
CA TRP A 23 -20.44 -14.42 49.04
C TRP A 23 -20.15 -13.80 50.41
N LYS A 24 -18.88 -13.58 50.74
CA LYS A 24 -18.44 -12.82 51.93
C LYS A 24 -17.92 -11.44 51.51
N ASP A 25 -18.46 -10.37 52.08
CA ASP A 25 -17.94 -9.01 51.89
C ASP A 25 -16.59 -8.83 52.60
N ILE A 26 -15.58 -8.38 51.84
CA ILE A 26 -14.20 -8.11 52.30
C ILE A 26 -13.78 -6.63 52.11
N THR A 27 -14.74 -5.73 51.87
CA THR A 27 -14.47 -4.32 51.55
C THR A 27 -13.71 -3.61 52.67
N LYS A 28 -14.05 -3.90 53.93
CA LYS A 28 -13.37 -3.34 55.11
C LYS A 28 -11.93 -3.84 55.22
N ASP A 29 -11.74 -5.15 55.09
CA ASP A 29 -10.41 -5.78 55.16
C ASP A 29 -9.46 -5.22 54.09
N LEU A 30 -9.96 -5.00 52.86
CA LEU A 30 -9.19 -4.38 51.77
C LEU A 30 -8.83 -2.92 52.06
N LYS A 31 -9.77 -2.11 52.56
CA LYS A 31 -9.49 -0.71 52.93
C LYS A 31 -8.43 -0.62 54.04
N ASP A 32 -8.54 -1.47 55.06
CA ASP A 32 -7.60 -1.53 56.18
C ASP A 32 -6.21 -2.00 55.72
N ALA A 33 -6.12 -2.92 54.77
CA ALA A 33 -4.85 -3.34 54.17
C ALA A 33 -4.22 -2.24 53.31
N CYS A 34 -5.00 -1.58 52.46
CA CYS A 34 -4.54 -0.46 51.64
C CYS A 34 -4.06 0.73 52.49
N GLY A 35 -4.70 1.00 53.63
CA GLY A 35 -4.27 2.05 54.58
C GLY A 35 -2.90 1.81 55.22
N ARG A 36 -2.36 0.58 55.15
CA ARG A 36 -1.01 0.24 55.63
C ARG A 36 0.07 0.40 54.56
N LEU A 37 -0.30 0.71 53.31
CA LEU A 37 0.66 0.94 52.24
C LEU A 37 1.29 2.32 52.38
N GLU A 38 2.62 2.38 52.24
CA GLU A 38 3.34 3.65 52.14
C GLU A 38 3.06 4.35 50.81
N PHE A 39 3.38 5.64 50.73
CA PHE A 39 3.25 6.40 49.48
C PHE A 39 4.08 5.75 48.36
N GLY A 40 3.44 5.42 47.24
CA GLY A 40 4.05 4.67 46.13
C GLY A 40 4.08 3.16 46.31
N GLY A 41 3.56 2.63 47.42
CA GLY A 41 3.40 1.20 47.68
C GLY A 41 2.35 0.56 46.76
N ILE A 42 2.71 -0.55 46.12
CA ILE A 42 1.84 -1.28 45.18
C ILE A 42 1.92 -2.77 45.51
N VAL A 43 0.76 -3.40 45.71
CA VAL A 43 0.64 -4.86 45.87
C VAL A 43 0.26 -5.46 44.54
N ARG A 44 1.10 -6.37 44.03
CA ARG A 44 0.87 -7.10 42.77
C ARG A 44 1.44 -8.50 42.88
N ARG A 45 1.04 -9.39 41.97
CA ARG A 45 1.65 -10.70 41.84
C ARG A 45 3.08 -10.57 41.34
N ASP A 46 3.97 -11.44 41.81
CA ASP A 46 5.27 -11.62 41.21
C ASP A 46 5.15 -11.91 39.70
N GLY A 47 5.98 -11.24 38.91
CA GLY A 47 5.98 -11.30 37.45
C GLY A 47 5.02 -10.34 36.72
N PHE A 48 4.02 -9.75 37.39
CA PHE A 48 3.12 -8.78 36.73
C PHE A 48 3.84 -7.45 36.48
N THR A 49 3.92 -6.96 35.24
CA THR A 49 4.68 -5.72 34.93
C THR A 49 3.78 -4.49 34.81
N PHE A 50 4.31 -3.30 35.08
CA PHE A 50 3.56 -2.07 34.83
C PHE A 50 3.24 -1.86 33.34
N GLN A 51 4.05 -2.42 32.44
CA GLN A 51 3.77 -2.40 31.02
C GLN A 51 2.46 -3.13 30.67
N GLU A 52 2.16 -4.25 31.34
CA GLU A 52 0.89 -4.97 31.18
C GLU A 52 -0.30 -4.13 31.66
N SER A 53 -0.10 -3.33 32.71
CA SER A 53 -1.14 -2.44 33.25
C SER A 53 -1.49 -1.25 32.35
N MET A 54 -0.61 -0.86 31.41
CA MET A 54 -0.86 0.26 30.49
C MET A 54 -2.03 0.01 29.52
N ASN A 55 -2.44 -1.25 29.34
CA ASN A 55 -3.58 -1.64 28.49
C ASN A 55 -4.88 -1.82 29.28
N ALA A 56 -4.87 -1.54 30.60
CA ALA A 56 -6.06 -1.70 31.43
C ALA A 56 -7.15 -0.68 31.06
N LEU A 57 -8.40 -1.11 31.14
CA LEU A 57 -9.55 -0.22 31.02
C LEU A 57 -9.87 0.39 32.39
N GLU A 58 -10.35 1.63 32.36
CA GLU A 58 -10.78 2.35 33.54
C GLU A 58 -12.32 2.37 33.58
N LEU A 59 -12.89 1.69 34.57
CA LEU A 59 -14.34 1.72 34.81
C LEU A 59 -14.77 3.14 35.20
N MET A 60 -16.00 3.51 34.83
CA MET A 60 -16.58 4.83 35.05
C MET A 60 -15.91 5.99 34.28
N SER A 61 -14.97 5.68 33.39
CA SER A 61 -14.33 6.67 32.52
C SER A 61 -15.05 6.73 31.17
N PRO A 62 -15.65 7.87 30.76
CA PRO A 62 -16.41 7.97 29.51
C PRO A 62 -15.62 7.60 28.24
N LYS A 63 -14.28 7.68 28.30
CA LYS A 63 -13.39 7.36 27.18
C LYS A 63 -12.92 5.91 27.16
N MET A 64 -12.97 5.19 28.29
CA MET A 64 -12.41 3.84 28.43
C MET A 64 -13.48 2.79 28.75
N ASP A 65 -14.61 3.19 29.30
CA ASP A 65 -15.69 2.31 29.71
C ASP A 65 -16.86 2.35 28.71
N SER A 66 -16.99 1.26 27.93
CA SER A 66 -18.11 1.08 26.99
C SER A 66 -19.47 0.87 27.69
N GLY A 67 -19.47 0.60 28.99
CA GLY A 67 -20.63 0.40 29.85
C GLY A 67 -21.22 1.67 30.47
N MET A 68 -20.53 2.82 30.41
CA MET A 68 -20.97 4.08 31.06
C MET A 68 -22.38 4.55 30.66
N ASN A 69 -22.83 4.25 29.44
CA ASN A 69 -24.17 4.60 28.94
C ASN A 69 -25.10 3.36 28.87
N ALA A 70 -24.95 2.39 29.77
CA ALA A 70 -25.69 1.12 29.81
C ALA A 70 -27.22 1.28 29.69
N SER A 71 -27.77 2.26 30.39
CA SER A 71 -29.22 2.49 30.56
C SER A 71 -29.96 2.91 29.29
N GLU A 72 -29.30 3.58 28.36
CA GLU A 72 -29.91 4.10 27.12
C GLU A 72 -29.81 3.13 25.93
N TRP A 73 -29.08 2.02 26.11
CA TRP A 73 -28.84 1.10 25.00
C TRP A 73 -29.99 0.12 24.82
N MET A 74 -30.43 0.03 23.57
CA MET A 74 -31.41 -0.94 23.11
C MET A 74 -30.77 -1.84 22.08
N ASP A 75 -30.97 -3.15 22.22
CA ASP A 75 -30.57 -4.12 21.20
C ASP A 75 -31.41 -3.96 19.92
N VAL A 76 -30.95 -4.59 18.84
CA VAL A 76 -31.59 -4.50 17.52
C VAL A 76 -33.05 -4.97 17.54
N GLY A 77 -33.35 -6.05 18.25
CA GLY A 77 -34.69 -6.60 18.35
C GLY A 77 -35.64 -5.70 19.14
N GLN A 78 -35.17 -5.05 20.20
CA GLN A 78 -35.91 -4.05 20.97
C GLN A 78 -36.23 -2.82 20.11
N ARG A 79 -35.26 -2.34 19.31
CA ARG A 79 -35.47 -1.20 18.40
C ARG A 79 -36.52 -1.51 17.34
N HIS A 80 -36.47 -2.70 16.76
CA HIS A 80 -37.46 -3.15 15.78
C HIS A 80 -38.86 -3.23 16.39
N LYS A 81 -39.02 -3.87 17.57
CA LYS A 81 -40.31 -3.98 18.27
C LYS A 81 -40.91 -2.63 18.66
N LYS A 82 -40.07 -1.62 18.93
CA LYS A 82 -40.48 -0.24 19.20
C LYS A 82 -40.74 0.59 17.94
N GLY A 83 -40.52 0.04 16.74
CA GLY A 83 -40.73 0.72 15.47
C GLY A 83 -39.73 1.85 15.18
N ILE A 84 -38.55 1.83 15.80
CA ILE A 84 -37.49 2.85 15.58
C ILE A 84 -36.97 2.78 14.13
N TYR A 85 -36.91 1.58 13.58
CA TYR A 85 -36.65 1.30 12.17
C TYR A 85 -37.54 0.13 11.72
N SER A 86 -37.74 -0.05 10.42
CA SER A 86 -38.61 -1.09 9.86
C SER A 86 -37.82 -2.24 9.22
N LEU A 87 -38.43 -3.42 9.16
CA LEU A 87 -37.92 -4.59 8.44
C LEU A 87 -39.02 -5.14 7.53
N PRO A 88 -38.92 -5.03 6.19
CA PRO A 88 -37.89 -4.31 5.42
C PRO A 88 -37.91 -2.78 5.60
N PRO A 89 -36.94 -2.04 5.00
CA PRO A 89 -37.11 -0.61 4.75
C PRO A 89 -38.48 -0.33 4.10
N ARG A 90 -39.11 0.81 4.44
CA ARG A 90 -40.52 1.07 4.07
C ARG A 90 -40.70 1.32 2.59
N THR A 91 -39.67 1.84 1.93
CA THR A 91 -39.69 2.19 0.51
C THR A 91 -38.39 1.75 -0.16
N ASP A 92 -38.44 1.66 -1.49
CA ASP A 92 -37.26 1.50 -2.33
C ASP A 92 -36.19 2.59 -2.08
N LEU A 93 -36.59 3.85 -1.89
CA LEU A 93 -35.70 4.97 -1.59
C LEU A 93 -35.00 4.82 -0.23
N GLU A 94 -35.71 4.35 0.80
CA GLU A 94 -35.09 4.07 2.10
C GLU A 94 -34.03 2.97 1.97
N LEU A 95 -34.33 1.89 1.22
CA LEU A 95 -33.38 0.81 0.98
C LEU A 95 -32.14 1.30 0.21
N LEU A 96 -32.32 2.14 -0.80
CA LEU A 96 -31.22 2.76 -1.55
C LEU A 96 -30.32 3.60 -0.64
N ALA A 97 -30.91 4.46 0.19
CA ALA A 97 -30.17 5.27 1.18
C ALA A 97 -29.33 4.41 2.13
N VAL A 98 -29.89 3.30 2.61
CA VAL A 98 -29.17 2.34 3.46
C VAL A 98 -28.01 1.71 2.70
N CYS A 99 -28.22 1.26 1.46
CA CYS A 99 -27.17 0.64 0.66
C CYS A 99 -26.04 1.60 0.28
N ASP A 100 -26.36 2.86 0.01
CA ASP A 100 -25.38 3.90 -0.31
C ASP A 100 -24.47 4.17 0.88
N HIS A 101 -25.06 4.36 2.06
CA HIS A 101 -24.30 4.56 3.29
C HIS A 101 -23.48 3.32 3.65
N LEU A 102 -24.01 2.11 3.40
CA LEU A 102 -23.33 0.85 3.67
C LEU A 102 -22.08 0.67 2.80
N LEU A 103 -22.09 1.08 1.52
CA LEU A 103 -20.89 1.09 0.69
C LEU A 103 -19.82 2.02 1.29
N GLY A 104 -20.21 3.18 1.83
CA GLY A 104 -19.28 4.07 2.53
C GLY A 104 -18.64 3.43 3.75
N LEU A 105 -19.41 2.64 4.51
CA LEU A 105 -18.89 1.87 5.65
C LEU A 105 -17.99 0.71 5.23
N GLU A 106 -18.25 0.07 4.08
CA GLU A 106 -17.34 -0.91 3.48
C GLU A 106 -16.00 -0.25 3.11
N MET A 107 -16.03 0.89 2.43
CA MET A 107 -14.81 1.62 2.07
C MET A 107 -14.03 2.10 3.30
N ALA A 108 -14.73 2.61 4.32
CA ALA A 108 -14.11 2.98 5.59
C ALA A 108 -13.46 1.77 6.30
N TRP A 109 -14.08 0.58 6.22
CA TRP A 109 -13.46 -0.64 6.74
C TRP A 109 -12.18 -1.01 5.98
N TYR A 110 -12.19 -0.88 4.65
CA TYR A 110 -11.01 -1.10 3.82
C TYR A 110 -9.88 -0.10 4.09
N ASP A 111 -10.20 1.05 4.69
CA ASP A 111 -9.25 2.08 5.14
C ASP A 111 -8.82 1.94 6.61
N GLY A 112 -9.14 0.81 7.26
CA GLY A 112 -8.61 0.45 8.58
C GLY A 112 -9.55 0.71 9.77
N HIS A 113 -10.77 1.23 9.55
CA HIS A 113 -11.78 1.25 10.62
C HIS A 113 -12.14 -0.17 11.09
N THR A 114 -12.61 -0.34 12.33
CA THR A 114 -13.00 -1.68 12.78
C THR A 114 -14.33 -2.10 12.19
N LEU A 115 -14.45 -3.38 11.83
CA LEU A 115 -15.67 -4.00 11.33
C LEU A 115 -16.89 -3.73 12.22
N VAL A 116 -16.67 -3.70 13.54
CA VAL A 116 -17.69 -3.53 14.58
C VAL A 116 -18.36 -2.16 14.49
N THR A 117 -17.57 -1.11 14.23
CA THR A 117 -18.00 0.28 14.19
C THR A 117 -18.34 0.77 12.78
N SER A 118 -17.88 0.07 11.74
CA SER A 118 -18.17 0.37 10.33
C SER A 118 -19.35 -0.48 9.83
N VAL A 119 -19.11 -1.55 9.08
CA VAL A 119 -20.13 -2.36 8.39
C VAL A 119 -21.21 -2.88 9.35
N HIS A 120 -20.82 -3.41 10.52
CA HIS A 120 -21.79 -3.93 11.51
C HIS A 120 -22.44 -2.86 12.39
N SER A 121 -22.18 -1.58 12.15
CA SER A 121 -23.06 -0.52 12.67
C SER A 121 -24.44 -0.55 12.01
N CYS A 122 -24.55 -1.15 10.82
CA CYS A 122 -25.81 -1.35 10.10
C CYS A 122 -26.71 -2.36 10.83
N LEU A 123 -27.85 -1.89 11.32
CA LEU A 123 -28.84 -2.72 12.02
C LEU A 123 -29.40 -3.84 11.12
N TYR A 124 -29.46 -3.61 9.80
CA TYR A 124 -29.96 -4.59 8.83
C TYR A 124 -29.03 -5.79 8.65
N LEU A 125 -27.74 -5.65 8.94
CA LEU A 125 -26.76 -6.75 8.89
C LEU A 125 -26.71 -7.56 10.20
N ASN A 126 -27.48 -7.18 11.22
CA ASN A 126 -27.59 -7.96 12.44
C ASN A 126 -28.35 -9.27 12.19
N LYS A 127 -27.95 -10.34 12.87
CA LYS A 127 -28.59 -11.67 12.79
C LYS A 127 -30.11 -11.62 13.00
N TYR A 128 -30.60 -10.79 13.93
CA TYR A 128 -32.02 -10.61 14.16
C TYR A 128 -32.74 -10.08 12.91
N SER A 129 -32.22 -9.01 12.32
CA SER A 129 -32.79 -8.37 11.13
C SER A 129 -32.81 -9.31 9.92
N LEU A 130 -31.69 -10.02 9.68
CA LEU A 130 -31.59 -10.97 8.57
C LEU A 130 -32.60 -12.11 8.69
N ASN A 131 -32.83 -12.64 9.89
CA ASN A 131 -33.83 -13.68 10.12
C ASN A 131 -35.25 -13.17 9.85
N VAL A 132 -35.59 -11.97 10.34
CA VAL A 132 -36.91 -11.37 10.11
C VAL A 132 -37.16 -11.12 8.62
N LEU A 133 -36.16 -10.60 7.90
CA LEU A 133 -36.27 -10.40 6.45
C LEU A 133 -36.45 -11.73 5.70
N TRP A 134 -35.65 -12.74 6.07
CA TRP A 134 -35.75 -14.08 5.51
C TRP A 134 -37.14 -14.69 5.72
N ASP A 135 -37.68 -14.62 6.94
CA ASP A 135 -39.00 -15.19 7.26
C ASP A 135 -40.11 -14.56 6.40
N GLN A 136 -39.99 -13.27 6.05
CA GLN A 136 -40.96 -12.56 5.23
C GLN A 136 -40.92 -12.92 3.72
N CYS A 137 -39.79 -13.42 3.21
CA CYS A 137 -39.62 -13.75 1.79
C CYS A 137 -39.29 -15.22 1.49
N SER A 138 -39.08 -16.05 2.52
CA SER A 138 -38.68 -17.46 2.38
C SER A 138 -39.69 -18.30 1.61
N ASP A 139 -40.98 -17.97 1.68
CA ASP A 139 -42.06 -18.60 0.91
C ASP A 139 -41.92 -18.35 -0.60
N VAL A 140 -41.57 -17.12 -0.99
CA VAL A 140 -41.30 -16.74 -2.39
C VAL A 140 -40.07 -17.50 -2.89
N ILE A 141 -38.98 -17.45 -2.13
CA ILE A 141 -37.71 -18.14 -2.46
C ILE A 141 -37.95 -19.63 -2.63
N THR A 142 -38.61 -20.28 -1.66
CA THR A 142 -38.83 -21.73 -1.68
C THR A 142 -39.76 -22.16 -2.82
N ARG A 143 -40.85 -21.41 -3.09
CA ARG A 143 -41.78 -21.72 -4.19
C ARG A 143 -41.10 -21.63 -5.55
N LYS A 144 -40.26 -20.62 -5.75
CA LYS A 144 -39.60 -20.35 -7.03
C LYS A 144 -38.35 -21.20 -7.24
N MET A 145 -37.64 -21.61 -6.18
CA MET A 145 -36.48 -22.52 -6.29
C MET A 145 -36.87 -24.00 -6.46
N LYS A 146 -38.05 -24.44 -6.01
CA LYS A 146 -38.49 -25.85 -6.14
C LYS A 146 -39.11 -26.20 -7.49
N ARG A 147 -39.49 -25.21 -8.31
CA ARG A 147 -40.08 -25.44 -9.63
C ARG A 147 -39.00 -25.15 -10.67
N GLY A 148 -38.69 -26.12 -11.54
CA GLY A 148 -37.94 -25.89 -12.77
C GLY A 148 -38.70 -25.04 -13.81
N SER A 149 -39.55 -24.11 -13.36
CA SER A 149 -40.26 -23.13 -14.16
C SER A 149 -39.46 -21.83 -14.21
N GLU A 150 -39.55 -21.09 -15.32
CA GLU A 150 -39.00 -19.74 -15.43
C GLU A 150 -39.40 -18.88 -14.21
N PHE A 151 -38.40 -18.24 -13.61
CA PHE A 151 -38.63 -17.26 -12.56
C PHE A 151 -39.47 -16.11 -13.14
N SER A 152 -40.61 -15.81 -12.53
CA SER A 152 -41.53 -14.75 -12.96
C SER A 152 -42.09 -14.00 -11.77
N TYR A 153 -42.44 -12.73 -11.95
CA TYR A 153 -43.25 -11.98 -10.99
C TYR A 153 -44.72 -12.42 -11.07
N ASP A 154 -45.31 -12.82 -9.94
CA ASP A 154 -46.67 -13.37 -9.85
C ASP A 154 -47.63 -12.44 -9.07
N GLY A 155 -47.30 -11.14 -8.97
CA GLY A 155 -48.13 -10.18 -8.23
C GLY A 155 -47.86 -10.20 -6.72
N GLU A 156 -46.63 -10.49 -6.32
CA GLU A 156 -46.20 -10.39 -4.93
C GLU A 156 -46.40 -8.98 -4.35
N ASP A 157 -46.81 -8.90 -3.08
CA ASP A 157 -46.96 -7.63 -2.36
C ASP A 157 -45.63 -6.84 -2.29
N ALA A 158 -45.71 -5.51 -2.33
CA ALA A 158 -44.56 -4.61 -2.31
C ALA A 158 -43.63 -4.87 -1.12
N THR A 159 -44.19 -5.16 0.06
CA THR A 159 -43.44 -5.53 1.26
C THR A 159 -42.59 -6.79 1.05
N LYS A 160 -43.16 -7.82 0.39
CA LYS A 160 -42.44 -9.07 0.10
C LYS A 160 -41.34 -8.86 -0.93
N VAL A 161 -41.60 -8.03 -1.95
CA VAL A 161 -40.59 -7.65 -2.94
C VAL A 161 -39.43 -6.93 -2.25
N LEU A 162 -39.71 -5.93 -1.41
CA LEU A 162 -38.68 -5.22 -0.65
C LEU A 162 -37.92 -6.14 0.32
N ALA A 163 -38.60 -7.07 0.99
CA ALA A 163 -37.95 -8.05 1.86
C ALA A 163 -37.00 -8.98 1.08
N LEU A 164 -37.40 -9.45 -0.11
CA LEU A 164 -36.57 -10.27 -0.98
C LEU A 164 -35.34 -9.49 -1.48
N VAL A 165 -35.54 -8.28 -2.00
CA VAL A 165 -34.46 -7.42 -2.51
C VAL A 165 -33.49 -7.04 -1.39
N SER A 166 -34.01 -6.68 -0.21
CA SER A 166 -33.20 -6.41 0.98
C SER A 166 -32.37 -7.63 1.40
N THR A 167 -33.00 -8.81 1.45
CA THR A 167 -32.32 -10.07 1.78
C THR A 167 -31.18 -10.35 0.80
N ALA A 168 -31.44 -10.23 -0.50
CA ALA A 168 -30.43 -10.39 -1.54
C ALA A 168 -29.25 -9.43 -1.33
N LEU A 169 -29.51 -8.12 -1.24
CA LEU A 169 -28.48 -7.10 -1.09
C LEU A 169 -27.64 -7.28 0.18
N PHE A 170 -28.28 -7.47 1.33
CA PHE A 170 -27.57 -7.60 2.61
C PHE A 170 -26.77 -8.89 2.71
N GLN A 171 -27.29 -10.01 2.19
CA GLN A 171 -26.51 -11.26 2.11
C GLN A 171 -25.32 -11.12 1.16
N THR A 172 -25.48 -10.45 0.01
CA THR A 172 -24.37 -10.18 -0.92
C THR A 172 -23.31 -9.27 -0.31
N VAL A 173 -23.70 -8.23 0.44
CA VAL A 173 -22.74 -7.38 1.17
C VAL A 173 -21.95 -8.20 2.18
N LEU A 174 -22.63 -9.02 3.01
CA LEU A 174 -21.94 -9.87 3.98
C LEU A 174 -20.98 -10.84 3.30
N LYS A 175 -21.42 -11.53 2.25
CA LYS A 175 -20.55 -12.46 1.52
C LYS A 175 -19.36 -11.75 0.85
N THR A 176 -19.58 -10.56 0.27
CA THR A 176 -18.51 -9.72 -0.27
C THR A 176 -17.50 -9.36 0.82
N CYS A 177 -17.97 -8.92 1.99
CA CYS A 177 -17.10 -8.62 3.12
C CYS A 177 -16.34 -9.85 3.63
N GLY A 178 -16.95 -11.04 3.63
CA GLY A 178 -16.29 -12.30 3.96
C GLY A 178 -15.20 -12.71 2.96
N ILE A 179 -15.45 -12.51 1.66
CA ILE A 179 -14.46 -12.71 0.61
C ILE A 179 -13.29 -11.73 0.84
N VAL A 180 -13.57 -10.43 1.00
CA VAL A 180 -12.52 -9.43 1.27
C VAL A 180 -11.73 -9.74 2.53
N HIS A 181 -12.39 -10.15 3.62
CA HIS A 181 -11.71 -10.58 4.84
C HIS A 181 -10.73 -11.73 4.57
N THR A 182 -11.14 -12.70 3.76
CA THR A 182 -10.30 -13.84 3.36
C THR A 182 -9.13 -13.37 2.51
N ILE A 183 -9.36 -12.50 1.53
CA ILE A 183 -8.32 -11.91 0.67
C ILE A 183 -7.26 -11.22 1.51
N VAL A 184 -7.71 -10.32 2.39
CA VAL A 184 -6.86 -9.50 3.24
C VAL A 184 -6.07 -10.35 4.23
N LYS A 185 -6.68 -11.40 4.80
CA LYS A 185 -5.99 -12.33 5.69
C LYS A 185 -4.85 -13.10 5.00
N HIS A 186 -4.99 -13.38 3.70
CA HIS A 186 -3.92 -14.00 2.89
C HIS A 186 -2.96 -12.96 2.27
N GLY A 187 -3.28 -11.68 2.38
CA GLY A 187 -2.57 -10.55 1.76
C GLY A 187 -1.32 -10.05 2.50
N ASP A 188 -0.82 -10.82 3.47
CA ASP A 188 0.41 -10.53 4.23
C ASP A 188 0.45 -9.09 4.80
N ILE A 189 -0.57 -8.81 5.61
CA ILE A 189 -0.89 -7.47 6.12
C ILE A 189 -0.28 -7.20 7.50
N TYR A 190 -0.11 -5.92 7.83
CA TYR A 190 0.19 -5.50 9.20
C TYR A 190 -1.10 -5.24 9.97
N GLU A 191 -1.47 -6.16 10.88
CA GLU A 191 -2.68 -6.06 11.70
C GLU A 191 -2.70 -4.77 12.55
N GLU A 192 -3.88 -4.15 12.67
CA GLU A 192 -4.14 -2.88 13.38
C GLU A 192 -3.33 -1.66 12.86
N GLU A 193 -2.59 -1.82 11.76
CA GLU A 193 -1.96 -0.72 11.01
C GLU A 193 -2.61 -0.58 9.63
N ASP A 194 -2.58 -1.65 8.83
CA ASP A 194 -3.18 -1.67 7.50
C ASP A 194 -4.68 -2.01 7.53
N PHE A 195 -5.09 -2.85 8.49
CA PHE A 195 -6.45 -3.37 8.58
C PHE A 195 -6.75 -3.96 9.96
N ALA A 196 -8.01 -3.89 10.36
CA ALA A 196 -8.52 -4.53 11.58
C ALA A 196 -9.22 -5.86 11.22
N PRO A 197 -8.52 -7.02 11.29
CA PRO A 197 -9.09 -8.31 10.91
C PRO A 197 -10.04 -8.89 11.97
N ALA A 198 -10.04 -8.33 13.18
CA ALA A 198 -10.81 -8.83 14.30
C ALA A 198 -12.32 -8.74 14.05
N ARG A 199 -13.00 -9.88 14.12
CA ARG A 199 -14.46 -9.98 13.90
C ARG A 199 -15.28 -9.81 15.17
N PHE A 200 -14.69 -10.03 16.34
CA PHE A 200 -15.40 -10.01 17.64
C PHE A 200 -16.67 -10.90 17.66
N GLY A 201 -16.65 -12.02 16.92
CA GLY A 201 -17.79 -12.94 16.81
C GLY A 201 -18.89 -12.50 15.84
N LEU A 202 -18.74 -11.38 15.13
CA LEU A 202 -19.70 -10.92 14.12
C LEU A 202 -19.65 -11.79 12.85
N ALA A 203 -20.82 -11.96 12.23
CA ALA A 203 -21.00 -12.78 11.04
C ALA A 203 -20.58 -12.03 9.78
N LEU A 204 -19.70 -12.62 8.96
CA LEU A 204 -19.22 -12.07 7.68
C LEU A 204 -19.63 -12.93 6.48
N GLY A 205 -20.71 -13.71 6.60
CA GLY A 205 -21.17 -14.56 5.49
C GLY A 205 -20.16 -15.59 4.98
N LEU A 206 -19.16 -15.97 5.78
CA LEU A 206 -18.15 -16.97 5.41
C LEU A 206 -18.80 -18.34 5.12
N ASP A 207 -19.80 -18.70 5.93
CA ASP A 207 -20.56 -19.95 5.81
C ASP A 207 -21.64 -19.91 4.72
N ILE A 208 -21.87 -18.74 4.09
CA ILE A 208 -22.86 -18.60 3.03
C ILE A 208 -22.22 -19.04 1.72
N ASP A 209 -22.83 -20.00 1.02
CA ASP A 209 -22.39 -20.44 -0.29
C ASP A 209 -22.52 -19.33 -1.36
N LEU A 210 -21.51 -19.17 -2.22
CA LEU A 210 -21.52 -18.12 -3.24
C LEU A 210 -22.63 -18.38 -4.27
N ASP A 211 -22.80 -19.63 -4.71
CA ASP A 211 -23.85 -19.99 -5.67
C ASP A 211 -25.24 -19.75 -5.08
N GLY A 212 -25.40 -19.98 -3.76
CA GLY A 212 -26.60 -19.63 -3.01
C GLY A 212 -26.94 -18.14 -3.07
N VAL A 213 -25.96 -17.28 -2.83
CA VAL A 213 -26.12 -15.82 -2.92
C VAL A 213 -26.47 -15.41 -4.35
N GLU A 214 -25.78 -15.95 -5.35
CA GLU A 214 -26.06 -15.65 -6.76
C GLU A 214 -27.48 -16.03 -7.16
N ARG A 215 -27.98 -17.19 -6.71
CA ARG A 215 -29.36 -17.62 -6.99
C ARG A 215 -30.38 -16.66 -6.39
N ILE A 216 -30.19 -16.23 -5.14
CA ILE A 216 -31.11 -15.29 -4.47
C ILE A 216 -31.05 -13.92 -5.15
N LEU A 217 -29.86 -13.45 -5.50
CA LEU A 217 -29.68 -12.19 -6.22
C LEU A 217 -30.35 -12.24 -7.60
N GLY A 218 -30.16 -13.31 -8.37
CA GLY A 218 -30.82 -13.51 -9.66
C GLY A 218 -32.35 -13.57 -9.54
N LEU A 219 -32.87 -14.23 -8.50
CA LEU A 219 -34.31 -14.22 -8.23
C LEU A 219 -34.82 -12.80 -7.94
N ALA A 220 -34.12 -12.03 -7.10
CA ALA A 220 -34.48 -10.66 -6.79
C ALA A 220 -34.49 -9.76 -8.04
N GLU A 221 -33.48 -9.90 -8.92
CA GLU A 221 -33.44 -9.18 -10.21
C GLU A 221 -34.65 -9.53 -11.09
N ILE A 222 -35.01 -10.81 -11.19
CA ILE A 222 -36.13 -11.25 -12.04
C ILE A 222 -37.47 -10.74 -11.51
N ILE A 223 -37.70 -10.85 -10.19
CA ILE A 223 -38.92 -10.35 -9.56
C ILE A 223 -39.04 -8.83 -9.73
N LEU A 224 -37.96 -8.09 -9.49
CA LEU A 224 -37.96 -6.64 -9.59
C LEU A 224 -38.09 -6.15 -11.04
N ASN A 225 -37.50 -6.84 -12.02
CA ASN A 225 -37.75 -6.59 -13.45
C ASN A 225 -39.23 -6.80 -13.79
N GLY A 226 -39.84 -7.88 -13.30
CA GLY A 226 -41.26 -8.15 -13.51
C GLY A 226 -42.19 -7.09 -12.92
N VAL A 227 -41.81 -6.44 -11.81
CA VAL A 227 -42.52 -5.27 -11.26
C VAL A 227 -42.45 -4.09 -12.22
N VAL A 228 -41.26 -3.80 -12.77
CA VAL A 228 -41.04 -2.70 -13.74
C VAL A 228 -41.81 -2.95 -15.04
N ASP A 229 -41.72 -4.17 -15.59
CA ASP A 229 -42.36 -4.54 -16.85
C ASP A 229 -43.89 -4.48 -16.77
N LYS A 230 -44.46 -4.96 -15.66
CA LYS A 230 -45.91 -4.91 -15.40
C LYS A 230 -46.37 -3.56 -14.84
N LYS A 231 -45.47 -2.60 -14.62
CA LYS A 231 -45.74 -1.29 -14.00
C LYS A 231 -46.50 -1.42 -12.67
N ALA A 232 -46.16 -2.42 -11.87
CA ALA A 232 -46.82 -2.74 -10.61
C ALA A 232 -46.29 -1.87 -9.45
N TYR A 233 -46.36 -0.54 -9.61
CA TYR A 233 -45.87 0.43 -8.64
C TYR A 233 -46.90 0.68 -7.53
N THR A 234 -46.42 0.92 -6.31
CA THR A 234 -47.23 1.18 -5.12
C THR A 234 -46.72 2.43 -4.38
N GLY A 235 -47.27 2.75 -3.21
CA GLY A 235 -46.71 3.83 -2.38
C GLY A 235 -45.29 3.54 -1.90
N GLU A 236 -44.93 2.26 -1.77
CA GLU A 236 -43.60 1.79 -1.35
C GLU A 236 -42.61 1.61 -2.49
N LEU A 237 -43.11 1.39 -3.72
CA LEU A 237 -42.30 1.07 -4.90
C LEU A 237 -42.55 2.07 -6.04
N SER A 238 -41.51 2.77 -6.45
CA SER A 238 -41.51 3.74 -7.54
C SER A 238 -40.80 3.19 -8.79
N GLU A 239 -41.15 3.69 -9.98
CA GLU A 239 -40.44 3.31 -11.21
C GLU A 239 -38.94 3.62 -11.15
N ALA A 240 -38.59 4.80 -10.62
CA ALA A 240 -37.21 5.25 -10.52
C ALA A 240 -36.42 4.39 -9.52
N GLY A 241 -36.97 4.15 -8.32
CA GLY A 241 -36.30 3.37 -7.28
C GLY A 241 -36.15 1.90 -7.66
N CYS A 242 -37.16 1.27 -8.27
CA CYS A 242 -37.04 -0.10 -8.80
C CYS A 242 -35.92 -0.23 -9.84
N LYS A 243 -35.82 0.71 -10.80
CA LYS A 243 -34.71 0.71 -11.79
C LYS A 243 -33.34 0.90 -11.13
N GLN A 244 -33.25 1.74 -10.10
CA GLN A 244 -32.00 1.95 -9.38
C GLN A 244 -31.58 0.73 -8.56
N LEU A 245 -32.53 0.08 -7.88
CA LEU A 245 -32.31 -1.17 -7.16
C LEU A 245 -31.89 -2.30 -8.09
N LEU A 246 -32.45 -2.40 -9.30
CA LEU A 246 -31.98 -3.32 -10.35
C LEU A 246 -30.51 -3.04 -10.72
N GLY A 247 -30.16 -1.78 -10.92
CA GLY A 247 -28.78 -1.37 -11.18
C GLY A 247 -27.83 -1.76 -10.03
N LEU A 248 -28.27 -1.56 -8.79
CA LEU A 248 -27.51 -1.90 -7.59
C LEU A 248 -27.32 -3.42 -7.43
N LEU A 249 -28.35 -4.23 -7.66
CA LEU A 249 -28.26 -5.70 -7.68
C LEU A 249 -27.25 -6.16 -8.74
N GLY A 250 -27.36 -5.62 -9.96
CA GLY A 250 -26.43 -5.90 -11.04
C GLY A 250 -24.99 -5.49 -10.72
N PHE A 251 -24.80 -4.34 -10.07
CA PHE A 251 -23.50 -3.90 -9.56
C PHE A 251 -22.94 -4.87 -8.52
N ARG A 252 -23.73 -5.23 -7.49
CA ARG A 252 -23.29 -6.12 -6.41
C ARG A 252 -22.92 -7.51 -6.93
N ARG A 253 -23.68 -8.04 -7.91
CA ARG A 253 -23.34 -9.31 -8.59
C ARG A 253 -22.01 -9.22 -9.32
N LYS A 254 -21.78 -8.16 -10.11
CA LYS A 254 -20.51 -8.00 -10.82
C LYS A 254 -19.36 -7.85 -9.82
N TYR A 255 -19.55 -7.09 -8.75
CA TYR A 255 -18.51 -6.80 -7.76
C TYR A 255 -18.06 -8.07 -7.00
N ILE A 256 -19.01 -8.84 -6.45
CA ILE A 256 -18.68 -10.07 -5.73
C ILE A 256 -18.01 -11.10 -6.65
N ASN A 257 -18.46 -11.20 -7.90
CA ASN A 257 -17.88 -12.11 -8.87
C ASN A 257 -16.50 -11.69 -9.31
N ALA A 258 -16.26 -10.40 -9.56
CA ALA A 258 -14.94 -9.89 -9.91
C ALA A 258 -13.92 -10.22 -8.81
N LEU A 259 -14.28 -10.03 -7.53
CA LEU A 259 -13.43 -10.43 -6.39
C LEU A 259 -13.20 -11.94 -6.33
N SER A 260 -14.25 -12.75 -6.53
CA SER A 260 -14.16 -14.21 -6.53
C SER A 260 -13.24 -14.74 -7.64
N TYR A 261 -13.41 -14.22 -8.87
CA TYR A 261 -12.60 -14.57 -10.03
C TYR A 261 -11.12 -14.19 -9.88
N MET A 262 -10.82 -13.05 -9.25
CA MET A 262 -9.44 -12.64 -8.95
C MET A 262 -8.68 -13.65 -8.06
N HIS A 263 -9.41 -14.38 -7.22
CA HIS A 263 -8.84 -15.29 -6.22
C HIS A 263 -8.96 -16.77 -6.59
N LYS A 264 -9.36 -17.07 -7.83
CA LYS A 264 -9.25 -18.42 -8.35
C LYS A 264 -7.79 -18.85 -8.47
N GLU A 265 -7.55 -20.14 -8.26
CA GLU A 265 -6.22 -20.73 -8.35
C GLU A 265 -5.55 -20.44 -9.69
N GLU A 266 -4.23 -20.27 -9.65
CA GLU A 266 -3.36 -20.01 -10.80
C GLU A 266 -3.79 -18.83 -11.69
N LEU A 267 -4.54 -17.86 -11.12
CA LEU A 267 -5.03 -16.68 -11.83
C LEU A 267 -5.98 -17.00 -13.00
N THR A 268 -6.63 -18.17 -12.96
CA THR A 268 -7.52 -18.65 -14.04
C THR A 268 -8.73 -17.76 -14.29
N GLY A 269 -9.20 -17.02 -13.27
CA GLY A 269 -10.34 -16.11 -13.40
C GLY A 269 -10.00 -14.64 -13.67
N VAL A 270 -8.72 -14.27 -13.77
CA VAL A 270 -8.33 -12.83 -13.82
C VAL A 270 -8.85 -12.12 -15.09
N VAL A 271 -9.03 -12.85 -16.19
CA VAL A 271 -9.54 -12.27 -17.45
C VAL A 271 -11.03 -11.92 -17.31
N GLU A 272 -11.82 -12.83 -16.75
CA GLU A 272 -13.23 -12.62 -16.44
C GLU A 272 -13.40 -11.50 -15.41
N ALA A 273 -12.54 -11.46 -14.39
CA ALA A 273 -12.52 -10.38 -13.42
C ALA A 273 -12.26 -9.02 -14.06
N GLU A 274 -11.28 -8.91 -14.97
CA GLU A 274 -10.99 -7.65 -15.67
C GLU A 274 -12.19 -7.16 -16.50
N GLY A 275 -12.89 -8.07 -17.18
CA GLY A 275 -14.12 -7.74 -17.90
C GLY A 275 -15.17 -7.13 -16.97
N LEU A 276 -15.40 -7.77 -15.83
CA LEU A 276 -16.35 -7.28 -14.82
C LEU A 276 -15.92 -5.93 -14.21
N TRP A 277 -14.63 -5.73 -13.92
CA TRP A 277 -14.13 -4.46 -13.42
C TRP A 277 -14.32 -3.32 -14.44
N LYS A 278 -14.11 -3.58 -15.73
CA LYS A 278 -14.37 -2.60 -16.81
C LYS A 278 -15.85 -2.24 -16.93
N GLU A 279 -16.72 -3.23 -16.81
CA GLU A 279 -18.18 -3.01 -16.79
C GLU A 279 -18.61 -2.20 -15.57
N ILE A 280 -18.06 -2.52 -14.38
CA ILE A 280 -18.33 -1.77 -13.15
C ILE A 280 -17.87 -0.33 -13.33
N LEU A 281 -16.64 -0.09 -13.80
CA LEU A 281 -16.11 1.26 -13.94
C LEU A 281 -16.91 2.11 -14.94
N SER A 282 -17.26 1.54 -16.10
CA SER A 282 -18.01 2.26 -17.13
C SER A 282 -19.46 2.54 -16.73
N ALA A 283 -20.04 1.66 -15.92
CA ALA A 283 -21.40 1.81 -15.45
C ALA A 283 -21.49 2.41 -14.04
N PHE A 284 -20.41 2.75 -13.34
CA PHE A 284 -20.50 3.14 -11.93
C PHE A 284 -21.30 4.45 -11.74
N ASP A 285 -21.11 5.43 -12.63
CA ASP A 285 -21.86 6.69 -12.58
C ASP A 285 -23.37 6.49 -12.82
N SER A 286 -23.75 5.44 -13.56
CA SER A 286 -25.13 5.15 -13.94
C SER A 286 -25.78 4.00 -13.15
N LEU A 287 -24.98 3.13 -12.51
CA LEU A 287 -25.31 1.87 -11.83
C LEU A 287 -24.72 1.70 -10.39
N GLY A 288 -23.93 2.65 -9.86
CA GLY A 288 -23.39 2.64 -8.47
C GLY A 288 -24.16 3.48 -7.42
N PRO A 289 -23.82 3.44 -6.13
CA PRO A 289 -24.46 4.29 -5.10
C PRO A 289 -24.41 5.81 -5.36
N GLY A 290 -25.43 6.58 -4.94
CA GLY A 290 -25.36 8.06 -4.87
C GLY A 290 -25.76 8.88 -6.12
N ARG A 291 -26.60 8.35 -7.02
CA ARG A 291 -26.79 8.88 -8.40
C ARG A 291 -27.76 10.04 -8.63
N VAL A 292 -28.41 10.58 -7.60
CA VAL A 292 -29.49 11.56 -7.82
C VAL A 292 -29.07 12.92 -7.28
N ASP A 293 -29.29 13.98 -8.07
CA ASP A 293 -29.43 15.35 -7.55
C ASP A 293 -30.66 15.38 -6.65
N LYS A 294 -30.46 15.05 -5.37
CA LYS A 294 -31.52 14.98 -4.38
C LYS A 294 -31.98 16.38 -4.04
N THR A 295 -33.30 16.57 -3.97
CA THR A 295 -33.88 17.78 -3.38
C THR A 295 -33.52 17.87 -1.90
N ALA A 296 -33.59 19.07 -1.32
CA ALA A 296 -33.30 19.27 0.11
C ALA A 296 -34.19 18.41 1.02
N SER A 297 -35.43 18.13 0.62
CA SER A 297 -36.36 17.29 1.38
C SER A 297 -35.98 15.80 1.33
N GLU A 298 -35.53 15.30 0.19
CA GLU A 298 -35.08 13.91 0.03
C GLU A 298 -33.79 13.67 0.82
N LEU A 299 -32.88 14.66 0.83
CA LEU A 299 -31.65 14.59 1.59
C LEU A 299 -31.91 14.54 3.10
N GLU A 300 -32.91 15.26 3.60
CA GLU A 300 -33.28 15.24 5.01
C GLU A 300 -33.97 13.93 5.42
N ALA A 301 -34.83 13.39 4.56
CA ALA A 301 -35.42 12.07 4.75
C ALA A 301 -34.36 10.96 4.77
N GLU A 302 -33.39 11.01 3.85
CA GLU A 302 -32.25 10.09 3.82
C GLU A 302 -31.41 10.17 5.10
N LYS A 303 -31.07 11.38 5.57
CA LYS A 303 -30.34 11.55 6.84
C LYS A 303 -31.09 10.93 8.01
N HIS A 304 -32.42 11.08 8.06
CA HIS A 304 -33.23 10.45 9.09
C HIS A 304 -33.13 8.92 9.00
N VAL A 305 -33.32 8.34 7.81
CA VAL A 305 -33.24 6.89 7.57
C VAL A 305 -31.87 6.35 7.98
N VAL A 306 -30.78 7.00 7.55
CA VAL A 306 -29.41 6.62 7.92
C VAL A 306 -29.22 6.71 9.44
N LYS A 307 -29.67 7.80 10.07
CA LYS A 307 -29.53 7.97 11.53
C LYS A 307 -30.23 6.86 12.33
N VAL A 308 -31.37 6.35 11.86
CA VAL A 308 -32.08 5.26 12.55
C VAL A 308 -31.56 3.87 12.17
N ALA A 309 -30.98 3.71 10.98
CA ALA A 309 -30.48 2.45 10.44
C ALA A 309 -29.06 2.07 10.92
N PHE A 310 -28.26 3.05 11.33
CA PHE A 310 -26.85 2.85 11.67
C PHE A 310 -26.52 3.34 13.09
N ASP A 311 -25.82 2.51 13.85
CA ASP A 311 -25.35 2.86 15.19
C ASP A 311 -24.00 2.18 15.47
N ALA A 312 -22.91 2.95 15.48
CA ALA A 312 -21.57 2.46 15.75
C ALA A 312 -21.41 1.87 17.16
N GLY A 313 -22.26 2.25 18.11
CA GLY A 313 -22.30 1.74 19.47
C GLY A 313 -23.18 0.51 19.66
N ILE A 314 -23.87 0.01 18.61
CA ILE A 314 -24.80 -1.13 18.75
C ILE A 314 -24.09 -2.37 19.31
N ASN A 315 -22.83 -2.57 18.90
CA ASN A 315 -22.00 -3.70 19.27
C ASN A 315 -21.04 -3.40 20.44
N ARG A 316 -21.24 -2.33 21.20
CA ARG A 316 -20.31 -1.98 22.29
C ARG A 316 -20.13 -3.08 23.36
N LYS A 317 -21.14 -3.94 23.55
CA LYS A 317 -21.10 -5.06 24.50
C LYS A 317 -20.14 -6.18 24.11
N ILE A 318 -19.70 -6.26 22.85
CA ILE A 318 -18.69 -7.23 22.42
C ILE A 318 -17.26 -6.64 22.47
N LEU A 319 -17.13 -5.33 22.70
CA LEU A 319 -15.86 -4.60 22.79
C LEU A 319 -15.33 -4.50 24.24
N CYS A 320 -15.61 -5.47 25.12
CA CYS A 320 -15.28 -5.38 26.55
C CYS A 320 -13.77 -5.24 26.86
N SER A 321 -12.89 -5.54 25.91
CA SER A 321 -11.43 -5.43 26.05
C SER A 321 -10.84 -4.22 25.32
N SER A 322 -11.66 -3.28 24.87
CA SER A 322 -11.19 -2.10 24.14
C SER A 322 -12.03 -0.86 24.47
N PRO A 323 -11.41 0.33 24.46
CA PRO A 323 -12.15 1.58 24.64
C PRO A 323 -13.23 1.75 23.56
N PRO A 324 -14.34 2.46 23.87
CA PRO A 324 -15.33 2.82 22.87
C PRO A 324 -14.69 3.66 21.74
N ARG A 325 -14.87 3.23 20.49
CA ARG A 325 -14.40 3.95 19.29
C ARG A 325 -15.56 4.67 18.61
N ALA A 326 -15.32 5.88 18.10
CA ALA A 326 -16.29 6.55 17.26
C ALA A 326 -16.43 5.82 15.91
N GLY A 327 -17.64 5.79 15.35
CA GLY A 327 -17.87 5.29 14.01
C GLY A 327 -17.23 6.19 12.94
N PRO A 328 -16.96 5.63 11.73
CA PRO A 328 -16.48 6.42 10.61
C PRO A 328 -17.53 7.47 10.19
N LYS A 329 -17.07 8.61 9.68
CA LYS A 329 -17.94 9.58 8.99
C LYS A 329 -17.99 9.20 7.52
N VAL A 330 -19.19 9.09 6.97
CA VAL A 330 -19.39 8.72 5.56
C VAL A 330 -19.77 9.97 4.76
N ASP A 331 -18.93 10.32 3.79
CA ASP A 331 -19.29 11.20 2.67
C ASP A 331 -19.47 10.36 1.41
N LEU A 332 -20.65 10.44 0.80
CA LEU A 332 -21.00 9.67 -0.39
C LEU A 332 -20.16 10.09 -1.61
N LYS A 333 -19.80 11.38 -1.74
CA LYS A 333 -18.98 11.85 -2.86
C LYS A 333 -17.56 11.29 -2.78
N GLU A 334 -16.99 11.34 -1.58
CA GLU A 334 -15.68 10.75 -1.29
C GLU A 334 -15.71 9.23 -1.49
N THR A 335 -16.73 8.55 -0.96
CA THR A 335 -16.94 7.09 -1.13
C THR A 335 -16.96 6.71 -2.61
N HIS A 336 -17.68 7.47 -3.44
CA HIS A 336 -17.78 7.20 -4.86
C HIS A 336 -16.43 7.31 -5.57
N THR A 337 -15.64 8.34 -5.25
CA THR A 337 -14.27 8.51 -5.76
C THR A 337 -13.36 7.37 -5.30
N LEU A 338 -13.33 7.07 -3.99
CA LEU A 338 -12.51 6.01 -3.41
C LEU A 338 -12.81 4.64 -4.03
N PHE A 339 -14.08 4.33 -4.30
CA PHE A 339 -14.46 3.08 -4.94
C PHE A 339 -14.01 3.04 -6.41
N LYS A 340 -14.19 4.13 -7.17
CA LYS A 340 -13.69 4.23 -8.55
C LYS A 340 -12.18 4.07 -8.64
N ASP A 341 -11.45 4.67 -7.71
CA ASP A 341 -9.99 4.54 -7.63
C ASP A 341 -9.60 3.09 -7.31
N MET A 342 -10.29 2.44 -6.36
CA MET A 342 -10.09 1.02 -6.07
C MET A 342 -10.30 0.14 -7.31
N VAL A 343 -11.38 0.35 -8.08
CA VAL A 343 -11.64 -0.42 -9.31
C VAL A 343 -10.57 -0.15 -10.38
N SER A 344 -10.15 1.10 -10.53
CA SER A 344 -9.07 1.48 -11.45
C SER A 344 -7.75 0.80 -11.07
N HIS A 345 -7.44 0.74 -9.78
CA HIS A 345 -6.27 0.01 -9.27
C HIS A 345 -6.41 -1.51 -9.45
N MET A 346 -7.60 -2.10 -9.30
CA MET A 346 -7.83 -3.51 -9.62
C MET A 346 -7.57 -3.82 -11.11
N LEU A 347 -7.94 -2.92 -12.02
CA LEU A 347 -7.62 -3.08 -13.45
C LEU A 347 -6.12 -3.08 -13.71
N LEU A 348 -5.36 -2.23 -13.00
CA LEU A 348 -3.90 -2.25 -13.05
C LEU A 348 -3.33 -3.57 -12.50
N VAL A 349 -3.91 -4.12 -11.42
CA VAL A 349 -3.56 -5.44 -10.88
C VAL A 349 -3.83 -6.54 -11.92
N CYS A 350 -4.99 -6.52 -12.58
CA CYS A 350 -5.30 -7.46 -13.66
C CYS A 350 -4.25 -7.39 -14.77
N ALA A 351 -3.79 -6.19 -15.13
CA ALA A 351 -2.80 -5.99 -16.19
C ALA A 351 -1.41 -6.60 -15.86
N LEU A 352 -1.06 -6.78 -14.57
CA LEU A 352 0.20 -7.39 -14.14
C LEU A 352 0.44 -8.78 -14.74
N ARG A 353 -0.62 -9.51 -15.10
CA ARG A 353 -0.51 -10.85 -15.73
C ARG A 353 0.17 -10.83 -17.10
N HIS A 354 0.25 -9.66 -17.74
CA HIS A 354 0.88 -9.45 -19.03
C HIS A 354 2.39 -9.23 -18.91
N GLU A 355 2.89 -8.97 -17.71
CA GLU A 355 4.31 -8.77 -17.48
C GLU A 355 5.09 -10.07 -17.64
N THR A 356 6.17 -10.01 -18.42
CA THR A 356 6.92 -11.20 -18.85
C THR A 356 8.26 -11.35 -18.15
N THR A 357 8.81 -10.26 -17.61
CA THR A 357 10.13 -10.24 -16.97
C THR A 357 10.01 -9.68 -15.56
N TYR A 358 10.93 -10.11 -14.68
CA TYR A 358 10.98 -9.64 -13.30
C TYR A 358 11.04 -8.11 -13.20
N PHE A 359 11.86 -7.47 -14.04
CA PHE A 359 12.03 -6.02 -13.99
C PHE A 359 10.79 -5.27 -14.49
N CYS A 360 10.08 -5.82 -15.48
CA CYS A 360 8.79 -5.25 -15.91
C CYS A 360 7.77 -5.29 -14.77
N LEU A 361 7.62 -6.46 -14.11
CA LEU A 361 6.71 -6.60 -12.98
C LEU A 361 7.09 -5.66 -11.83
N TYR A 362 8.37 -5.60 -11.46
CA TYR A 362 8.84 -4.67 -10.42
C TYR A 362 8.48 -3.22 -10.73
N ARG A 363 8.65 -2.78 -11.99
CA ARG A 363 8.29 -1.42 -12.40
C ARG A 363 6.78 -1.19 -12.39
N ALA A 364 5.98 -2.15 -12.88
CA ALA A 364 4.52 -2.07 -12.87
C ALA A 364 3.97 -1.99 -11.43
N LEU A 365 4.52 -2.80 -10.51
CA LEU A 365 4.17 -2.75 -9.09
C LEU A 365 4.54 -1.42 -8.44
N ASN A 366 5.70 -0.86 -8.76
CA ASN A 366 6.08 0.45 -8.22
C ASN A 366 5.13 1.57 -8.69
N ARG A 367 4.70 1.52 -9.95
CA ARG A 367 3.70 2.46 -10.49
C ARG A 367 2.37 2.33 -9.77
N LEU A 368 1.90 1.10 -9.58
CA LEU A 368 0.68 0.84 -8.81
C LEU A 368 0.81 1.34 -7.38
N SER A 369 1.95 1.10 -6.72
CA SER A 369 2.19 1.55 -5.34
C SER A 369 2.19 3.07 -5.18
N ILE A 370 2.57 3.83 -6.21
CA ILE A 370 2.57 5.30 -6.17
C ILE A 370 1.17 5.88 -6.07
N ASN A 371 0.17 5.16 -6.56
CA ASN A 371 -1.23 5.55 -6.44
C ASN A 371 -1.85 5.18 -5.09
N GLU A 372 -1.04 4.73 -4.11
CA GLU A 372 -1.45 4.44 -2.73
C GLU A 372 -2.70 3.53 -2.66
N PRO A 373 -2.67 2.34 -3.29
CA PRO A 373 -3.83 1.46 -3.37
C PRO A 373 -4.27 0.98 -1.98
N ASN A 374 -5.58 0.85 -1.80
CA ASN A 374 -6.16 0.35 -0.55
C ASN A 374 -5.75 -1.10 -0.24
N ILE A 375 -6.06 -1.56 0.97
CA ILE A 375 -5.63 -2.88 1.44
C ILE A 375 -6.14 -4.03 0.59
N VAL A 376 -7.35 -3.93 0.02
CA VAL A 376 -7.96 -5.01 -0.78
C VAL A 376 -7.17 -5.22 -2.07
N VAL A 377 -6.82 -4.13 -2.75
CA VAL A 377 -5.98 -4.16 -3.96
C VAL A 377 -4.61 -4.72 -3.62
N ARG A 378 -3.95 -4.21 -2.57
CA ARG A 378 -2.61 -4.67 -2.15
C ARG A 378 -2.59 -6.16 -1.81
N SER A 379 -3.61 -6.63 -1.11
CA SER A 379 -3.76 -8.03 -0.70
C SER A 379 -3.95 -8.97 -1.89
N THR A 380 -4.58 -8.47 -2.98
CA THR A 380 -4.78 -9.24 -4.22
C THR A 380 -3.46 -9.48 -4.98
N ILE A 381 -2.43 -8.66 -4.75
CA ILE A 381 -1.12 -8.80 -5.40
C ILE A 381 -0.36 -10.03 -4.89
N ILE A 382 -0.44 -10.33 -3.59
CA ILE A 382 0.40 -11.37 -2.95
C ILE A 382 0.21 -12.76 -3.58
N PRO A 383 -1.03 -13.26 -3.81
CA PRO A 383 -1.25 -14.52 -4.52
C PRO A 383 -0.71 -14.53 -5.96
N MET A 384 -0.60 -13.37 -6.61
CA MET A 384 0.00 -13.24 -7.93
C MET A 384 1.53 -13.36 -7.88
N LEU A 385 2.16 -13.01 -6.76
CA LEU A 385 3.61 -13.12 -6.59
C LEU A 385 4.04 -14.54 -6.24
N TYR A 386 3.23 -15.27 -5.47
CA TYR A 386 3.56 -16.62 -5.04
C TYR A 386 2.33 -17.53 -5.03
N SER A 387 2.30 -18.48 -5.96
CA SER A 387 1.33 -19.57 -5.93
C SER A 387 1.85 -20.77 -5.13
N GLU A 388 0.96 -21.69 -4.73
CA GLU A 388 1.32 -22.95 -4.05
C GLU A 388 2.35 -23.79 -4.83
N LYS A 389 2.38 -23.65 -6.17
CA LYS A 389 3.35 -24.31 -7.05
C LYS A 389 4.66 -23.52 -7.23
N GLN A 390 4.91 -22.52 -6.38
CA GLN A 390 6.08 -21.63 -6.42
C GLN A 390 6.25 -20.88 -7.75
N ARG A 391 5.13 -20.49 -8.37
CA ARG A 391 5.13 -19.75 -9.64
C ARG A 391 4.65 -18.32 -9.43
N VAL A 392 5.29 -17.39 -10.13
CA VAL A 392 4.90 -15.99 -10.26
C VAL A 392 3.91 -15.87 -11.40
N LEU A 393 2.83 -15.11 -11.17
CA LEU A 393 1.70 -14.92 -12.09
C LEU A 393 1.06 -16.23 -12.55
N GLY A 394 1.20 -17.32 -11.79
CA GLY A 394 0.80 -18.68 -12.20
C GLY A 394 1.61 -19.28 -13.37
N LYS A 395 2.56 -18.52 -13.95
CA LYS A 395 3.21 -18.83 -15.22
C LYS A 395 4.70 -19.17 -15.08
N TYR A 396 5.43 -18.40 -14.29
CA TYR A 396 6.89 -18.38 -14.34
C TYR A 396 7.51 -18.91 -13.04
N GLY A 397 8.54 -19.75 -13.15
CA GLY A 397 9.36 -20.13 -11.99
C GLY A 397 10.36 -19.03 -11.64
N TYR A 398 10.58 -18.79 -10.34
CA TYR A 398 11.49 -17.73 -9.87
C TYR A 398 12.91 -17.87 -10.41
N GLU A 399 13.47 -19.07 -10.42
CA GLU A 399 14.84 -19.31 -10.87
C GLU A 399 15.04 -18.88 -12.33
N ALA A 400 14.13 -19.27 -13.23
CA ALA A 400 14.17 -18.90 -14.64
C ALA A 400 14.02 -17.38 -14.84
N TRP A 401 13.15 -16.73 -14.05
CA TRP A 401 12.96 -15.29 -14.09
C TRP A 401 14.17 -14.50 -13.60
N ILE A 402 14.83 -14.97 -12.54
CA ILE A 402 16.06 -14.37 -12.03
C ILE A 402 17.19 -14.55 -13.04
N ALA A 403 17.33 -15.74 -13.62
CA ALA A 403 18.28 -16.02 -14.70
C ALA A 403 18.06 -15.09 -15.91
N GLN A 404 16.80 -14.88 -16.31
CA GLN A 404 16.44 -13.94 -17.36
C GLN A 404 16.83 -12.50 -16.98
N ASN A 405 16.55 -12.08 -15.74
CA ASN A 405 16.92 -10.73 -15.27
C ASN A 405 18.44 -10.51 -15.27
N MET A 406 19.22 -11.52 -14.89
CA MET A 406 20.69 -11.49 -14.98
C MET A 406 21.16 -11.41 -16.43
N SER A 407 20.55 -12.17 -17.34
CA SER A 407 20.84 -12.12 -18.77
C SER A 407 20.54 -10.74 -19.38
N GLU A 408 19.40 -10.13 -19.01
CA GLU A 408 19.04 -8.77 -19.42
C GLU A 408 19.99 -7.70 -18.87
N PHE A 409 20.49 -7.92 -17.65
CA PHE A 409 21.55 -7.08 -17.08
C PHE A 409 22.86 -7.22 -17.85
N GLY A 410 23.12 -8.40 -18.43
CA GLY A 410 24.23 -8.71 -19.32
C GLY A 410 25.07 -9.92 -18.90
N VAL A 411 24.73 -10.60 -17.80
CA VAL A 411 25.51 -11.73 -17.26
C VAL A 411 25.63 -12.85 -18.30
N PRO A 412 26.83 -13.40 -18.53
CA PRO A 412 27.02 -14.48 -19.50
C PRO A 412 26.16 -15.72 -19.20
N ALA A 413 25.52 -16.27 -20.22
CA ALA A 413 24.70 -17.49 -20.10
C ALA A 413 25.51 -18.70 -19.61
N GLU A 414 26.80 -18.79 -19.94
CA GLU A 414 27.71 -19.84 -19.46
C GLU A 414 27.89 -19.78 -17.94
N GLN A 415 27.90 -18.58 -17.38
CA GLN A 415 28.01 -18.36 -15.95
C GLN A 415 26.69 -18.63 -15.24
N ILE A 416 25.58 -18.12 -15.77
CA ILE A 416 24.22 -18.38 -15.26
C ILE A 416 23.93 -19.89 -15.20
N ASN A 417 24.28 -20.63 -16.25
CA ASN A 417 24.03 -22.06 -16.36
C ASN A 417 25.10 -22.94 -15.71
N SER A 418 26.14 -22.34 -15.13
CA SER A 418 27.13 -23.09 -14.35
C SER A 418 26.52 -23.62 -13.05
N GLU A 419 27.12 -24.65 -12.47
CA GLU A 419 26.68 -25.21 -11.19
C GLU A 419 26.62 -24.14 -10.08
N GLY A 420 27.64 -23.27 -10.00
CA GLY A 420 27.68 -22.16 -9.06
C GLY A 420 26.63 -21.08 -9.36
N GLY A 421 26.44 -20.72 -10.64
CA GLY A 421 25.39 -19.78 -11.05
C GLY A 421 23.99 -20.26 -10.72
N ALA A 422 23.69 -21.54 -10.97
CA ALA A 422 22.41 -22.15 -10.64
C ALA A 422 22.19 -22.20 -9.11
N ALA A 423 23.22 -22.53 -8.32
CA ALA A 423 23.17 -22.49 -6.86
C ALA A 423 22.89 -21.07 -6.34
N TYR A 424 23.56 -20.06 -6.91
CA TYR A 424 23.35 -18.65 -6.56
C TYR A 424 21.94 -18.16 -6.88
N ILE A 425 21.41 -18.52 -8.06
CA ILE A 425 20.04 -18.17 -8.46
C ILE A 425 19.01 -18.77 -7.50
N LYS A 426 19.20 -20.03 -7.09
CA LYS A 426 18.34 -20.68 -6.11
C LYS A 426 18.40 -19.98 -4.75
N PHE A 427 19.60 -19.54 -4.33
CA PHE A 427 19.78 -18.77 -3.10
C PHE A 427 19.06 -17.41 -3.14
N LEU A 428 19.01 -16.77 -4.31
CA LEU A 428 18.38 -15.45 -4.51
C LEU A 428 16.84 -15.46 -4.49
N VAL A 429 16.19 -16.60 -4.70
CA VAL A 429 14.72 -16.69 -4.87
C VAL A 429 13.97 -15.96 -3.76
N LYS A 430 14.35 -16.18 -2.50
CA LYS A 430 13.71 -15.56 -1.33
C LYS A 430 13.88 -14.04 -1.33
N SER A 431 15.09 -13.54 -1.56
CA SER A 431 15.38 -12.10 -1.53
C SER A 431 14.72 -11.36 -2.69
N MET A 432 14.64 -11.99 -3.86
CA MET A 432 13.92 -11.44 -5.02
C MET A 432 12.41 -11.45 -4.80
N TYR A 433 11.84 -12.51 -4.23
CA TYR A 433 10.44 -12.49 -3.78
C TYR A 433 10.18 -11.35 -2.78
N GLN A 434 11.05 -11.17 -1.79
CA GLN A 434 10.92 -10.12 -0.79
C GLN A 434 10.93 -8.71 -1.41
N VAL A 435 11.72 -8.47 -2.47
CA VAL A 435 11.69 -7.18 -3.18
C VAL A 435 10.34 -6.93 -3.83
N LEU A 436 9.76 -7.90 -4.56
CA LEU A 436 8.43 -7.73 -5.17
C LEU A 436 7.32 -7.58 -4.10
N ARG A 437 7.36 -8.45 -3.09
CA ARG A 437 6.43 -8.40 -1.95
C ARG A 437 6.49 -7.05 -1.25
N ASN A 438 7.68 -6.50 -1.06
CA ASN A 438 7.85 -5.23 -0.37
C ASN A 438 7.11 -4.10 -1.09
N VAL A 439 7.18 -4.03 -2.43
CA VAL A 439 6.51 -2.99 -3.22
C VAL A 439 4.97 -3.03 -3.05
N ALA A 440 4.40 -4.18 -2.67
CA ALA A 440 2.97 -4.30 -2.36
C ALA A 440 2.58 -3.83 -0.95
N ALA A 441 3.54 -3.56 -0.06
CA ALA A 441 3.26 -3.03 1.28
C ALA A 441 2.92 -1.53 1.25
N ASN A 442 2.40 -0.97 2.34
CA ASN A 442 2.23 0.48 2.46
C ASN A 442 3.59 1.21 2.40
N ARG A 443 3.59 2.50 2.05
CA ARG A 443 4.82 3.28 1.78
C ARG A 443 5.78 3.34 2.99
N ALA A 444 5.24 3.47 4.20
CA ALA A 444 6.03 3.48 5.43
C ALA A 444 6.74 2.14 5.67
N ARG A 445 6.01 1.03 5.48
CA ARG A 445 6.54 -0.33 5.58
C ARG A 445 7.54 -0.64 4.48
N GLN A 446 7.32 -0.16 3.26
CA GLN A 446 8.29 -0.28 2.17
C GLN A 446 9.66 0.23 2.57
N ARG A 447 9.72 1.44 3.13
CA ARG A 447 10.98 2.03 3.60
C ARG A 447 11.60 1.21 4.73
N ARG A 448 10.81 0.85 5.75
CA ARG A 448 11.28 0.07 6.91
C ARG A 448 11.86 -1.29 6.50
N ASN A 449 11.17 -1.99 5.61
CA ASN A 449 11.59 -3.31 5.15
C ASN A 449 12.86 -3.25 4.31
N ILE A 450 13.03 -2.22 3.46
CA ILE A 450 14.28 -2.05 2.69
C ILE A 450 15.47 -1.96 3.65
N ALA A 451 15.37 -1.15 4.70
CA ALA A 451 16.43 -1.04 5.70
C ALA A 451 16.79 -2.39 6.35
N ASN A 452 15.81 -3.28 6.53
CA ASN A 452 16.01 -4.60 7.13
C ASN A 452 16.60 -5.63 6.16
N ILE A 453 16.34 -5.54 4.84
CA ILE A 453 16.86 -6.50 3.86
C ILE A 453 18.25 -6.12 3.34
N LEU A 454 18.69 -4.86 3.45
CA LEU A 454 20.00 -4.42 2.94
C LEU A 454 21.20 -5.25 3.45
N PRO A 455 21.28 -5.68 4.73
CA PRO A 455 22.35 -6.56 5.19
C PRO A 455 22.39 -7.90 4.44
N ASP A 456 21.24 -8.49 4.12
CA ASP A 456 21.16 -9.73 3.34
C ASP A 456 21.70 -9.51 1.92
N TRP A 457 21.42 -8.35 1.32
CA TRP A 457 21.94 -7.97 0.00
C TRP A 457 23.46 -7.79 -0.02
N ASN A 458 24.06 -7.36 1.09
CA ASN A 458 25.53 -7.34 1.23
C ASN A 458 26.10 -8.77 1.17
N VAL A 459 25.48 -9.74 1.86
CA VAL A 459 25.88 -11.15 1.78
C VAL A 459 25.73 -11.69 0.34
N LEU A 460 24.61 -11.37 -0.33
CA LEU A 460 24.38 -11.78 -1.71
C LEU A 460 25.45 -11.26 -2.68
N TYR A 461 25.99 -10.06 -2.45
CA TYR A 461 27.09 -9.53 -3.24
C TYR A 461 28.35 -10.39 -3.11
N PHE A 462 28.76 -10.72 -1.89
CA PHE A 462 29.97 -11.52 -1.64
C PHE A 462 29.83 -12.95 -2.15
N GLU A 463 28.65 -13.58 -1.97
CA GLU A 463 28.39 -14.89 -2.56
C GLU A 463 28.48 -14.85 -4.09
N GLY A 464 27.90 -13.82 -4.73
CA GLY A 464 28.04 -13.60 -6.17
C GLY A 464 29.51 -13.46 -6.59
N SER A 465 30.31 -12.75 -5.80
CA SER A 465 31.74 -12.56 -6.04
C SER A 465 32.53 -13.85 -5.93
N ASN A 466 32.20 -14.72 -4.96
CA ASN A 466 32.83 -16.02 -4.79
C ASN A 466 32.57 -16.91 -6.01
N TYR A 467 31.33 -16.97 -6.50
CA TYR A 467 31.00 -17.71 -7.72
C TYR A 467 31.61 -17.09 -8.98
N ASP A 468 31.69 -15.77 -9.06
CA ASP A 468 32.43 -15.06 -10.12
C ASP A 468 33.90 -15.55 -10.15
N GLN A 469 34.57 -15.60 -9.00
CA GLN A 469 35.96 -16.04 -8.87
C GLN A 469 36.14 -17.54 -9.19
N GLU A 470 35.27 -18.41 -8.70
CA GLU A 470 35.31 -19.84 -8.97
C GLU A 470 35.12 -20.11 -10.48
N HIS A 471 34.17 -19.42 -11.11
CA HIS A 471 33.93 -19.52 -12.55
C HIS A 471 35.18 -19.11 -13.34
N VAL A 472 35.82 -18.00 -12.95
CA VAL A 472 37.09 -17.53 -13.52
C VAL A 472 38.19 -18.59 -13.36
N GLN A 473 38.36 -19.18 -12.17
CA GLN A 473 39.38 -20.19 -11.90
C GLN A 473 39.19 -21.46 -12.74
N LYS A 474 37.96 -21.96 -12.85
CA LYS A 474 37.62 -23.15 -13.67
C LYS A 474 37.92 -22.93 -15.15
N LEU A 475 37.71 -21.71 -15.66
CA LEU A 475 38.00 -21.36 -17.06
C LEU A 475 39.50 -21.24 -17.35
N VAL A 476 40.32 -20.84 -16.37
CA VAL A 476 41.76 -20.58 -16.52
C VAL A 476 42.62 -21.83 -16.24
N GLY A 477 42.04 -22.94 -15.77
CA GLY A 477 42.77 -24.20 -15.59
C GLY A 477 43.89 -24.16 -14.54
N GLY A 478 43.81 -23.24 -13.57
CA GLY A 478 44.65 -23.23 -12.37
C GLY A 478 46.11 -22.80 -12.53
N LYS A 479 46.54 -22.25 -13.68
CA LYS A 479 47.87 -21.64 -13.83
C LYS A 479 47.76 -20.14 -14.10
N LEU A 480 47.92 -19.35 -13.04
CA LEU A 480 48.06 -17.90 -13.11
C LEU A 480 49.44 -17.56 -13.70
N SER A 481 49.50 -17.34 -15.01
CA SER A 481 50.63 -16.74 -15.70
C SER A 481 50.52 -15.21 -15.62
N GLU A 482 51.62 -14.51 -15.34
CA GLU A 482 51.67 -13.04 -15.31
C GLU A 482 51.42 -12.40 -16.69
N GLU A 483 51.55 -13.16 -17.78
CA GLU A 483 51.08 -12.77 -19.11
C GLU A 483 49.65 -13.29 -19.31
N ARG A 484 48.65 -12.39 -19.13
CA ARG A 484 47.22 -12.70 -19.33
C ARG A 484 46.99 -13.20 -20.76
N ASP A 485 46.74 -14.48 -20.91
CA ASP A 485 46.62 -15.08 -22.23
C ASP A 485 45.29 -14.68 -22.88
N LEU A 486 45.32 -14.42 -24.20
CA LEU A 486 44.18 -13.88 -24.94
C LEU A 486 42.93 -14.77 -24.81
N ALA A 487 43.13 -16.08 -24.57
CA ALA A 487 42.13 -17.10 -24.28
C ALA A 487 41.33 -16.81 -22.99
N GLU A 488 42.00 -16.32 -21.94
CA GLU A 488 41.42 -16.02 -20.63
C GLU A 488 40.50 -14.79 -20.72
N LEU A 489 40.96 -13.72 -21.39
CA LEU A 489 40.16 -12.51 -21.67
C LEU A 489 38.85 -12.77 -22.42
N ARG A 490 38.73 -13.89 -23.15
CA ARG A 490 37.51 -14.23 -23.94
C ARG A 490 36.34 -14.71 -23.11
N SER A 491 36.62 -15.19 -21.90
CA SER A 491 35.60 -15.71 -20.99
C SER A 491 35.19 -14.68 -19.92
N PHE A 492 35.85 -13.52 -19.88
CA PHE A 492 35.73 -12.54 -18.79
C PHE A 492 34.81 -11.34 -19.04
N MET A 493 33.90 -11.37 -20.01
CA MET A 493 32.99 -10.24 -20.22
C MET A 493 32.33 -9.80 -18.90
N HIS A 494 32.59 -8.55 -18.49
CA HIS A 494 32.24 -7.98 -17.19
C HIS A 494 30.75 -7.63 -17.11
N PHE A 495 29.89 -8.64 -17.06
CA PHE A 495 28.64 -8.53 -16.33
C PHE A 495 28.63 -9.68 -15.34
N SER A 496 29.12 -9.43 -14.13
CA SER A 496 29.31 -10.46 -13.11
C SER A 496 28.05 -10.61 -12.24
N LEU A 497 27.96 -11.72 -11.50
CA LEU A 497 26.89 -11.94 -10.53
C LEU A 497 26.94 -10.89 -9.42
N ALA A 498 28.14 -10.56 -8.93
CA ALA A 498 28.34 -9.49 -7.95
C ALA A 498 27.90 -8.12 -8.48
N GLY A 499 28.26 -7.77 -9.73
CA GLY A 499 27.86 -6.50 -10.35
C GLY A 499 26.34 -6.38 -10.51
N TRP A 500 25.64 -7.49 -10.75
CA TRP A 500 24.18 -7.54 -10.75
C TRP A 500 23.59 -7.33 -9.35
N ALA A 501 24.18 -7.93 -8.33
CA ALA A 501 23.76 -7.74 -6.93
C ALA A 501 23.99 -6.29 -6.46
N GLU A 502 25.11 -5.67 -6.85
CA GLU A 502 25.40 -4.25 -6.58
C GLU A 502 24.37 -3.32 -7.21
N GLU A 503 23.92 -3.61 -8.44
CA GLU A 503 22.88 -2.83 -9.11
C GLU A 503 21.56 -2.84 -8.32
N TRP A 504 21.13 -4.02 -7.87
CA TRP A 504 19.91 -4.15 -7.07
C TRP A 504 20.06 -3.52 -5.68
N THR A 505 21.20 -3.70 -5.03
CA THR A 505 21.51 -3.06 -3.74
C THR A 505 21.44 -1.54 -3.86
N THR A 506 22.11 -0.97 -4.88
CA THR A 506 22.09 0.47 -5.16
C THR A 506 20.66 0.96 -5.45
N ARG A 507 19.88 0.19 -6.23
CA ARG A 507 18.47 0.51 -6.52
C ARG A 507 17.62 0.57 -5.26
N LEU A 508 17.79 -0.38 -4.34
CA LEU A 508 17.08 -0.40 -3.06
C LEU A 508 17.50 0.77 -2.16
N MET A 509 18.80 1.08 -2.09
CA MET A 509 19.29 2.23 -1.31
C MET A 509 18.76 3.58 -1.84
N ILE A 510 18.75 3.77 -3.17
CA ILE A 510 18.14 4.94 -3.80
C ILE A 510 16.66 5.02 -3.43
N TYR A 511 15.94 3.90 -3.54
CA TYR A 511 14.50 3.88 -3.25
C TYR A 511 14.20 4.20 -1.77
N HIS A 512 14.95 3.62 -0.84
CA HIS A 512 14.86 3.91 0.59
C HIS A 512 15.09 5.39 0.91
N LEU A 513 16.09 6.01 0.26
CA LEU A 513 16.40 7.43 0.44
C LEU A 513 15.23 8.29 -0.06
N LEU A 514 14.74 8.04 -1.29
CA LEU A 514 13.64 8.80 -1.89
C LEU A 514 12.32 8.66 -1.12
N LEU A 515 12.01 7.46 -0.61
CA LEU A 515 10.83 7.25 0.27
C LEU A 515 10.91 8.10 1.54
N GLY A 516 12.10 8.43 2.04
CA GLY A 516 12.21 9.32 3.21
C GLY A 516 11.88 10.79 2.90
N PHE A 517 12.03 11.24 1.66
CA PHE A 517 11.49 12.56 1.25
C PHE A 517 9.97 12.49 1.12
N GLU A 518 9.45 11.45 0.46
CA GLU A 518 8.01 11.24 0.28
C GLU A 518 7.26 11.16 1.62
N LEU A 519 7.86 10.51 2.62
CA LEU A 519 7.30 10.35 3.97
C LEU A 519 7.69 11.49 4.93
N GLU A 520 8.30 12.57 4.43
CA GLU A 520 8.70 13.75 5.22
C GLU A 520 9.58 13.43 6.45
N LEU A 521 10.44 12.40 6.35
CA LEU A 521 11.27 11.92 7.47
C LEU A 521 12.57 12.72 7.67
N TYR A 522 12.88 13.62 6.75
CA TYR A 522 14.09 14.42 6.76
C TYR A 522 13.77 15.86 7.14
N SER A 523 14.52 16.38 8.10
CA SER A 523 14.46 17.79 8.46
C SER A 523 15.16 18.63 7.39
N LYS A 524 14.78 19.91 7.28
CA LYS A 524 15.34 20.84 6.27
C LYS A 524 16.87 20.92 6.32
N PHE A 525 17.45 20.86 7.51
CA PHE A 525 18.89 20.90 7.75
C PHE A 525 19.62 19.58 7.44
N GLU A 526 18.90 18.53 7.04
CA GLU A 526 19.51 17.28 6.59
C GLU A 526 19.51 17.17 5.06
N TYR A 527 18.87 18.12 4.35
CA TYR A 527 18.67 18.02 2.90
C TYR A 527 19.98 18.03 2.10
N ASP A 528 21.01 18.76 2.52
CA ASP A 528 22.32 18.71 1.87
C ASP A 528 22.96 17.31 2.02
N ALA A 529 22.92 16.72 3.21
CA ALA A 529 23.41 15.37 3.46
C ALA A 529 22.62 14.32 2.65
N MET A 530 21.30 14.45 2.57
CA MET A 530 20.45 13.54 1.81
C MET A 530 20.69 13.66 0.30
N MET A 531 20.75 14.88 -0.23
CA MET A 531 21.03 15.12 -1.66
C MET A 531 22.44 14.66 -2.03
N TRP A 532 23.42 14.86 -1.14
CA TRP A 532 24.79 14.38 -1.32
C TRP A 532 24.89 12.86 -1.38
N HIS A 533 24.18 12.13 -0.52
CA HIS A 533 24.10 10.67 -0.61
C HIS A 533 23.37 10.21 -1.86
N LEU A 534 22.27 10.87 -2.21
CA LEU A 534 21.49 10.52 -3.39
C LEU A 534 22.33 10.66 -4.67
N GLN A 535 23.04 11.78 -4.87
CA GLN A 535 23.93 11.94 -6.03
C GLN A 535 25.05 10.88 -6.03
N TYR A 536 25.56 10.49 -4.86
CA TYR A 536 26.61 9.48 -4.75
C TYR A 536 26.10 8.12 -5.20
N LEU A 537 24.94 7.69 -4.71
CA LEU A 537 24.33 6.41 -5.09
C LEU A 537 23.97 6.39 -6.57
N LEU A 538 23.40 7.48 -7.10
CA LEU A 538 23.09 7.59 -8.53
C LEU A 538 24.35 7.55 -9.41
N ARG A 539 25.44 8.19 -8.96
CA ARG A 539 26.73 8.08 -9.62
C ARG A 539 27.29 6.67 -9.55
N LYS A 540 27.17 5.98 -8.40
CA LYS A 540 27.61 4.58 -8.25
C LYS A 540 26.85 3.64 -9.17
N ALA A 541 25.53 3.79 -9.28
CA ALA A 541 24.72 3.02 -10.24
C ALA A 541 25.22 3.22 -11.69
N ARG A 542 25.61 4.45 -12.04
CA ARG A 542 26.18 4.75 -13.37
C ARG A 542 27.59 4.16 -13.53
N GLU A 543 28.45 4.31 -12.52
CA GLU A 543 29.84 3.82 -12.52
C GLU A 543 29.91 2.30 -12.66
N ASN A 544 29.06 1.56 -11.95
CA ASN A 544 28.95 0.10 -12.06
C ASN A 544 28.84 -0.31 -13.53
N ARG A 545 27.85 0.28 -14.23
CA ARG A 545 27.62 0.03 -15.67
C ARG A 545 28.76 0.52 -16.57
N ILE A 546 29.35 1.69 -16.30
CA ILE A 546 30.44 2.21 -17.13
C ILE A 546 31.67 1.32 -17.02
N SER A 547 32.05 0.92 -15.80
CA SER A 547 33.18 0.02 -15.53
C SER A 547 33.05 -1.28 -16.33
N MET A 548 31.87 -1.91 -16.22
CA MET A 548 31.50 -3.12 -16.95
C MET A 548 31.56 -2.95 -18.47
N ASN A 549 30.98 -1.86 -19.00
CA ASN A 549 31.00 -1.58 -20.43
C ASN A 549 32.42 -1.31 -20.96
N ASN A 550 33.22 -0.51 -20.26
CA ASN A 550 34.58 -0.18 -20.68
C ASN A 550 35.46 -1.43 -20.75
N PHE A 551 35.35 -2.32 -19.77
CA PHE A 551 36.07 -3.58 -19.81
C PHE A 551 35.63 -4.46 -20.99
N ASN A 552 34.32 -4.55 -21.23
CA ASN A 552 33.79 -5.31 -22.35
C ASN A 552 34.28 -4.76 -23.69
N GLU A 553 34.32 -3.43 -23.85
CA GLU A 553 34.83 -2.78 -25.04
C GLU A 553 36.32 -3.04 -25.27
N GLN A 554 37.14 -2.91 -24.21
CA GLN A 554 38.57 -3.24 -24.28
C GLN A 554 38.80 -4.71 -24.66
N THR A 555 37.98 -5.61 -24.11
CA THR A 555 38.03 -7.05 -24.43
C THR A 555 37.67 -7.30 -25.88
N ILE A 556 36.56 -6.73 -26.36
CA ILE A 556 36.13 -6.83 -27.76
C ILE A 556 37.22 -6.28 -28.70
N GLU A 557 37.84 -5.15 -28.35
CA GLU A 557 38.90 -4.54 -29.15
C GLU A 557 40.12 -5.45 -29.26
N ARG A 558 40.60 -6.01 -28.14
CA ARG A 558 41.72 -6.97 -28.13
C ARG A 558 41.42 -8.19 -29.00
N LEU A 559 40.20 -8.72 -28.95
CA LEU A 559 39.79 -9.87 -29.76
C LEU A 559 39.63 -9.55 -31.23
N SER A 560 39.19 -8.34 -31.55
CA SER A 560 39.11 -7.88 -32.94
C SER A 560 40.51 -7.78 -33.59
N LYS A 561 41.54 -7.46 -32.80
CA LYS A 561 42.94 -7.32 -33.22
C LYS A 561 43.70 -8.66 -33.26
N SER A 562 43.17 -9.74 -32.68
CA SER A 562 43.82 -11.05 -32.68
C SER A 562 44.03 -11.61 -34.10
N LYS A 563 45.12 -12.37 -34.31
CA LYS A 563 45.40 -13.06 -35.58
C LYS A 563 44.52 -14.30 -35.80
N VAL A 564 43.87 -14.82 -34.76
CA VAL A 564 43.09 -16.07 -34.82
C VAL A 564 41.65 -15.80 -35.30
N LYS A 565 41.19 -16.55 -36.32
CA LYS A 565 39.88 -16.36 -36.98
C LYS A 565 38.69 -16.58 -36.03
N LYS A 566 38.81 -17.50 -35.07
CA LYS A 566 37.77 -17.80 -34.06
C LYS A 566 37.49 -16.59 -33.16
N ASP A 567 38.53 -15.83 -32.81
CA ASP A 567 38.51 -14.66 -31.92
C ASP A 567 37.76 -13.51 -32.57
N LYS A 568 38.03 -13.26 -33.86
CA LYS A 568 37.35 -12.21 -34.63
C LYS A 568 35.86 -12.52 -34.77
N LYS A 569 35.48 -13.79 -34.93
CA LYS A 569 34.07 -14.22 -34.99
C LYS A 569 33.39 -14.02 -33.62
N LEU A 570 34.07 -14.37 -32.53
CA LEU A 570 33.60 -14.16 -31.18
C LEU A 570 33.44 -12.65 -30.87
N ALA A 571 34.44 -11.82 -31.17
CA ALA A 571 34.39 -10.37 -30.98
C ALA A 571 33.16 -9.72 -31.65
N LYS A 572 32.80 -10.16 -32.86
CA LYS A 572 31.58 -9.71 -33.54
C LYS A 572 30.31 -10.11 -32.77
N SER A 573 30.24 -11.34 -32.29
CA SER A 573 29.10 -11.84 -31.49
C SER A 573 28.98 -11.10 -30.15
N LEU A 574 30.10 -10.90 -29.45
CA LEU A 574 30.14 -10.18 -28.17
C LEU A 574 29.76 -8.71 -28.33
N LYS A 575 30.24 -8.06 -29.40
CA LYS A 575 29.83 -6.70 -29.75
C LYS A 575 28.32 -6.62 -29.92
N GLN A 576 27.71 -7.55 -30.64
CA GLN A 576 26.25 -7.60 -30.81
C GLN A 576 25.51 -7.75 -29.48
N LYS A 577 25.99 -8.64 -28.58
CA LYS A 577 25.40 -8.84 -27.24
C LYS A 577 25.52 -7.59 -26.35
N CYS A 578 26.67 -6.93 -26.33
CA CYS A 578 26.84 -5.67 -25.59
C CYS A 578 25.90 -4.58 -26.11
N LEU A 579 25.70 -4.49 -27.43
CA LEU A 579 24.76 -3.53 -28.00
C LEU A 579 23.33 -3.83 -27.55
N SER A 580 22.89 -5.09 -27.55
CA SER A 580 21.53 -5.45 -27.13
C SER A 580 21.25 -5.13 -25.65
N VAL A 581 22.22 -5.35 -24.76
CA VAL A 581 22.12 -4.98 -23.34
C VAL A 581 22.02 -3.46 -23.19
N LYS A 582 22.86 -2.70 -23.91
CA LYS A 582 22.85 -1.23 -23.89
C LYS A 582 21.54 -0.64 -24.43
N SER A 583 20.92 -1.30 -25.40
CA SER A 583 19.70 -0.83 -26.06
C SER A 583 18.40 -1.31 -25.40
N ASN A 584 18.44 -2.10 -24.31
CA ASN A 584 17.23 -2.54 -23.63
C ASN A 584 16.42 -1.32 -23.17
N PRO A 585 15.21 -1.07 -23.71
CA PRO A 585 14.49 0.18 -23.49
C PRO A 585 14.19 0.46 -22.01
N LEU A 586 13.91 -0.56 -21.21
CA LEU A 586 13.52 -0.38 -19.81
C LEU A 586 14.69 0.12 -18.96
N TYR A 587 15.87 -0.47 -19.12
CA TYR A 587 17.09 -0.01 -18.44
C TYR A 587 17.60 1.30 -19.03
N VAL A 588 17.38 1.59 -20.31
CA VAL A 588 17.63 2.93 -20.88
C VAL A 588 16.78 3.96 -20.14
N LYS A 589 15.46 3.73 -20.02
CA LYS A 589 14.55 4.63 -19.31
C LYS A 589 14.97 4.83 -17.86
N GLU A 590 15.20 3.75 -17.10
CA GLU A 590 15.67 3.86 -15.70
C GLU A 590 16.94 4.73 -15.60
N ARG A 591 17.92 4.53 -16.49
CA ARG A 591 19.16 5.32 -16.51
C ARG A 591 18.93 6.80 -16.83
N VAL A 592 18.00 7.11 -17.73
CA VAL A 592 17.62 8.49 -18.05
C VAL A 592 17.02 9.16 -16.81
N PHE A 593 16.06 8.50 -16.14
CA PHE A 593 15.48 9.00 -14.90
C PHE A 593 16.54 9.16 -13.79
N ASN A 594 17.43 8.19 -13.60
CA ASN A 594 18.51 8.28 -12.62
C ASN A 594 19.47 9.44 -12.93
N SER A 595 19.75 9.70 -14.22
CA SER A 595 20.59 10.83 -14.63
C SER A 595 19.92 12.17 -14.32
N ILE A 596 18.62 12.30 -14.62
CA ILE A 596 17.81 13.49 -14.30
C ILE A 596 17.79 13.73 -12.79
N LYS A 597 17.51 12.69 -12.00
CA LYS A 597 17.52 12.73 -10.53
C LYS A 597 18.90 13.11 -9.99
N GLY A 598 19.97 12.64 -10.65
CA GLY A 598 21.35 12.98 -10.33
C GLY A 598 21.61 14.48 -10.51
N PHE A 599 21.30 15.03 -11.68
CA PHE A 599 21.46 16.46 -11.95
C PHE A 599 20.63 17.35 -11.01
N LEU A 600 19.42 16.92 -10.65
CA LEU A 600 18.60 17.63 -9.67
C LEU A 600 19.20 17.57 -8.26
N ALA A 601 19.68 16.40 -7.82
CA ALA A 601 20.33 16.26 -6.52
C ALA A 601 21.61 17.11 -6.45
N ASP A 602 22.45 17.05 -7.49
CA ASP A 602 23.65 17.87 -7.65
C ASP A 602 23.32 19.37 -7.60
N GLY A 603 22.36 19.83 -8.41
CA GLY A 603 21.95 21.24 -8.44
C GLY A 603 21.38 21.71 -7.11
N THR A 604 20.50 20.90 -6.50
CA THR A 604 19.86 21.21 -5.22
C THR A 604 20.89 21.32 -4.10
N LEU A 605 21.84 20.37 -4.02
CA LEU A 605 22.93 20.40 -3.04
C LEU A 605 23.72 21.70 -3.11
N ARG A 606 24.12 22.13 -4.31
CA ARG A 606 24.91 23.35 -4.52
C ARG A 606 24.13 24.61 -4.13
N ILE A 607 22.83 24.66 -4.43
CA ILE A 607 21.96 25.76 -3.97
C ILE A 607 21.94 25.82 -2.43
N ILE A 608 21.75 24.69 -1.76
CA ILE A 608 21.70 24.65 -0.29
C ILE A 608 23.02 25.14 0.32
N ILE A 609 24.17 24.66 -0.18
CA ILE A 609 25.49 25.08 0.29
C ILE A 609 25.72 26.58 0.03
N ALA A 610 25.33 27.09 -1.14
CA ALA A 610 25.47 28.51 -1.47
C ALA A 610 24.63 29.40 -0.54
N LEU A 611 23.37 29.01 -0.29
CA LEU A 611 22.49 29.72 0.65
C LEU A 611 23.01 29.66 2.09
N ARG A 612 23.60 28.54 2.49
CA ARG A 612 24.27 28.39 3.79
C ARG A 612 25.50 29.31 3.90
N LYS A 613 26.32 29.40 2.85
CA LYS A 613 27.47 30.33 2.77
C LYS A 613 27.05 31.79 2.92
N GLN A 614 25.89 32.16 2.36
CA GLN A 614 25.30 33.49 2.48
C GLN A 614 24.60 33.74 3.84
N GLY A 615 24.67 32.80 4.79
CA GLY A 615 24.03 32.94 6.11
C GLY A 615 22.50 32.89 6.09
N ARG A 616 21.89 32.48 4.97
CA ARG A 616 20.41 32.43 4.81
C ARG A 616 19.79 31.15 5.37
N PHE A 617 20.63 30.22 5.82
CA PHE A 617 20.25 28.91 6.29
C PHE A 617 21.00 28.57 7.58
N GLU A 618 20.37 28.82 8.73
CA GLU A 618 20.94 28.52 10.04
C GLU A 618 20.63 27.08 10.47
N TYR A 619 21.67 26.41 10.97
CA TYR A 619 21.54 25.07 11.54
C TYR A 619 21.11 25.15 13.00
N PRO A 620 20.17 24.29 13.43
CA PRO A 620 19.76 24.25 14.83
C PRO A 620 20.92 23.84 15.73
N LYS A 621 21.16 24.64 16.78
CA LYS A 621 22.08 24.30 17.87
C LYS A 621 21.30 23.55 18.93
N TYR A 622 21.51 22.24 19.02
CA TYR A 622 20.88 21.41 20.04
C TYR A 622 21.76 21.34 21.29
N GLU A 623 21.12 21.37 22.46
CA GLU A 623 21.79 21.20 23.76
C GLU A 623 22.30 19.76 23.96
N PHE A 624 21.54 18.77 23.49
CA PHE A 624 21.87 17.35 23.59
C PHE A 624 22.13 16.73 22.20
N GLY A 625 23.12 15.84 22.14
CA GLY A 625 23.54 15.15 20.93
C GLY A 625 24.46 15.97 20.02
N SER A 626 25.00 15.34 18.98
CA SER A 626 25.91 15.98 18.02
C SER A 626 25.46 15.72 16.58
N ASP A 627 25.90 16.58 15.64
CA ASP A 627 25.64 16.39 14.21
C ASP A 627 26.15 15.04 13.72
N ARG A 628 27.30 14.60 14.25
CA ARG A 628 27.86 13.27 13.95
C ARG A 628 26.92 12.14 14.36
N ILE A 629 26.34 12.19 15.57
CA ILE A 629 25.41 11.15 16.04
C ILE A 629 24.16 11.13 15.16
N ARG A 630 23.59 12.30 14.84
CA ARG A 630 22.41 12.41 13.97
C ARG A 630 22.68 11.85 12.57
N TYR A 631 23.79 12.26 11.96
CA TYR A 631 24.21 11.78 10.66
C TYR A 631 24.39 10.26 10.66
N ASN A 632 25.14 9.73 11.64
CA ASN A 632 25.38 8.29 11.72
C ASN A 632 24.07 7.53 11.90
N HIS A 633 23.18 7.96 12.80
CA HIS A 633 21.88 7.33 13.03
C HIS A 633 21.01 7.33 11.75
N ARG A 634 21.05 8.43 10.98
CA ARG A 634 20.30 8.57 9.72
C ARG A 634 20.72 7.54 8.67
N PHE A 635 22.00 7.18 8.64
CA PHE A 635 22.59 6.29 7.65
C PHE A 635 22.95 4.90 8.21
N VAL A 636 22.52 4.54 9.43
CA VAL A 636 22.68 3.19 10.01
C VAL A 636 22.28 2.07 9.03
N PRO A 637 21.15 2.15 8.29
CA PRO A 637 20.78 1.10 7.35
C PRO A 637 21.83 0.79 6.28
N TYR A 638 22.71 1.75 5.96
CA TYR A 638 23.74 1.61 4.94
C TYR A 638 25.07 1.13 5.51
N SER A 639 25.26 1.18 6.83
CA SER A 639 26.52 0.80 7.48
C SER A 639 26.90 -0.67 7.30
N PHE A 640 25.93 -1.51 6.96
CA PHE A 640 26.13 -2.95 6.70
C PHE A 640 26.43 -3.27 5.23
N VAL A 641 26.46 -2.27 4.35
CA VAL A 641 26.67 -2.44 2.91
C VAL A 641 28.06 -1.94 2.52
N GLU A 642 28.87 -2.81 1.93
CA GLU A 642 30.22 -2.47 1.46
C GLU A 642 30.23 -1.95 0.01
N TYR A 643 29.29 -2.41 -0.81
CA TYR A 643 29.21 -2.06 -2.24
C TYR A 643 27.78 -1.64 -2.62
N PRO A 644 27.50 -0.33 -2.79
CA PRO A 644 28.38 0.81 -2.56
C PRO A 644 28.56 1.14 -1.06
N ARG A 645 29.78 1.50 -0.64
CA ARG A 645 30.07 1.80 0.76
C ARG A 645 29.28 3.00 1.28
N ALA A 646 28.89 2.93 2.56
CA ALA A 646 28.35 4.09 3.26
C ALA A 646 29.37 5.24 3.34
N LEU A 647 28.88 6.48 3.21
CA LEU A 647 29.69 7.69 3.33
C LEU A 647 29.81 8.10 4.79
N THR A 648 31.01 8.48 5.20
CA THR A 648 31.30 8.88 6.59
C THR A 648 30.97 10.34 6.85
N PHE A 649 30.75 10.69 8.12
CA PHE A 649 30.52 12.08 8.51
C PHE A 649 31.72 12.99 8.20
N ASP A 650 32.95 12.47 8.28
CA ASP A 650 34.16 13.24 7.93
C ASP A 650 34.20 13.62 6.45
N GLU A 651 33.78 12.70 5.56
CA GLU A 651 33.65 12.99 4.13
C GLU A 651 32.55 14.01 3.85
N TYR A 652 31.44 13.95 4.58
CA TYR A 652 30.38 14.94 4.49
C TYR A 652 30.84 16.34 4.93
N LEU A 653 31.56 16.46 6.05
CA LEU A 653 32.15 17.72 6.50
C LEU A 653 33.12 18.30 5.47
N ASN A 654 33.93 17.43 4.85
CA ASN A 654 34.89 17.85 3.83
C ASN A 654 34.23 18.46 2.58
N VAL A 655 33.06 17.93 2.17
CA VAL A 655 32.29 18.42 1.00
C VAL A 655 31.41 19.62 1.34
N THR A 656 30.96 19.75 2.58
CA THR A 656 30.13 20.87 3.04
C THR A 656 30.92 22.00 3.70
N ASP A 657 32.25 21.95 3.63
CA ASP A 657 33.14 22.97 4.14
C ASP A 657 32.98 24.28 3.36
N LEU A 658 32.32 25.25 4.00
CA LEU A 658 32.02 26.55 3.44
C LEU A 658 33.28 27.36 3.09
N SER A 659 34.44 27.05 3.67
CA SER A 659 35.69 27.77 3.38
C SER A 659 36.23 27.50 1.97
N LYS A 660 35.82 26.39 1.34
CA LYS A 660 36.33 25.95 0.04
C LYS A 660 35.60 26.54 -1.16
N TYR A 661 34.49 27.25 -0.91
CA TYR A 661 33.57 27.64 -1.96
C TYR A 661 33.17 29.11 -1.87
N GLU A 662 33.07 29.72 -3.05
CA GLU A 662 32.40 31.00 -3.23
C GLU A 662 30.93 30.77 -3.60
N ALA A 663 30.03 31.56 -3.00
CA ALA A 663 28.59 31.39 -3.19
C ALA A 663 28.18 31.53 -4.66
N ASP A 664 28.78 32.49 -5.38
CA ASP A 664 28.48 32.71 -6.80
C ASP A 664 28.93 31.54 -7.68
N SER A 665 30.10 30.94 -7.41
CA SER A 665 30.57 29.76 -8.14
C SER A 665 29.63 28.57 -7.93
N LEU A 666 29.12 28.38 -6.72
CA LEU A 666 28.15 27.32 -6.43
C LEU A 666 26.82 27.54 -7.17
N PHE A 667 26.38 28.80 -7.30
CA PHE A 667 25.20 29.13 -8.10
C PHE A 667 25.41 28.91 -9.60
N ASP A 668 26.61 29.19 -10.13
CA ASP A 668 26.97 28.87 -11.52
C ASP A 668 26.92 27.36 -11.77
N ASP A 669 27.55 26.58 -10.90
CA ASP A 669 27.52 25.12 -10.99
C ASP A 669 26.08 24.59 -10.91
N ALA A 670 25.30 25.08 -9.94
CA ALA A 670 23.89 24.72 -9.83
C ALA A 670 23.10 25.03 -11.10
N GLN A 671 23.31 26.20 -11.72
CA GLN A 671 22.68 26.52 -13.01
C GLN A 671 23.12 25.58 -14.13
N ALA A 672 24.40 25.20 -14.17
CA ALA A 672 24.91 24.25 -15.16
C ALA A 672 24.23 22.87 -15.04
N TYR A 673 24.09 22.35 -13.82
CA TYR A 673 23.40 21.08 -13.57
C TYR A 673 21.91 21.15 -13.89
N LEU A 674 21.22 22.23 -13.47
CA LEU A 674 19.81 22.42 -13.79
C LEU A 674 19.57 22.61 -15.29
N LYS A 675 20.50 23.23 -16.01
CA LYS A 675 20.45 23.33 -17.47
C LYS A 675 20.61 21.97 -18.13
N GLN A 676 21.62 21.19 -17.72
CA GLN A 676 21.80 19.81 -18.21
C GLN A 676 20.55 18.95 -17.97
N CYS A 677 19.94 19.08 -16.78
CA CYS A 677 18.67 18.43 -16.46
C CYS A 677 17.56 18.80 -17.47
N LYS A 678 17.35 20.11 -17.73
CA LYS A 678 16.37 20.60 -18.70
C LYS A 678 16.64 20.09 -20.11
N ASP A 679 17.90 20.11 -20.55
CA ASP A 679 18.29 19.69 -21.89
C ASP A 679 18.05 18.20 -22.09
N VAL A 680 18.39 17.38 -21.09
CA VAL A 680 18.13 15.93 -21.10
C VAL A 680 16.63 15.64 -21.09
N ILE A 681 15.83 16.30 -20.25
CA ILE A 681 14.38 16.10 -20.24
C ILE A 681 13.77 16.53 -21.59
N SER A 682 14.15 17.70 -22.10
CA SER A 682 13.63 18.23 -23.36
C SER A 682 14.00 17.36 -24.56
N GLY A 683 15.21 16.80 -24.59
CA GLY A 683 15.61 15.81 -25.60
C GLY A 683 14.85 14.50 -25.45
N THR A 684 14.65 14.06 -24.20
CA THR A 684 13.93 12.83 -23.87
C THR A 684 12.46 12.88 -24.30
N MET A 685 11.76 13.97 -24.01
CA MET A 685 10.37 14.20 -24.41
C MET A 685 10.17 14.27 -25.93
N LYS A 686 11.22 14.60 -26.71
CA LYS A 686 11.16 14.66 -28.18
C LYS A 686 11.41 13.32 -28.86
N VAL A 687 12.24 12.45 -28.27
CA VAL A 687 12.81 11.28 -28.94
C VAL A 687 12.22 9.96 -28.43
N GLY A 688 11.77 9.89 -27.17
CA GLY A 688 11.38 8.62 -26.57
C GLY A 688 9.88 8.33 -26.60
N SER A 689 9.54 7.04 -26.66
CA SER A 689 8.20 6.53 -26.36
C SER A 689 8.09 6.32 -24.84
N TYR A 690 7.47 7.29 -24.17
CA TYR A 690 7.14 7.27 -22.74
C TYR A 690 5.64 7.15 -22.57
N ASP A 691 5.20 6.44 -21.54
CA ASP A 691 3.77 6.39 -21.19
C ASP A 691 3.34 7.65 -20.44
N GLU A 692 2.03 7.81 -20.23
CA GLU A 692 1.44 9.00 -19.60
C GLU A 692 2.03 9.26 -18.21
N PHE A 693 2.20 8.21 -17.39
CA PHE A 693 2.79 8.30 -16.06
C PHE A 693 4.25 8.79 -16.11
N GLU A 694 5.07 8.21 -16.99
CA GLU A 694 6.45 8.63 -17.18
C GLU A 694 6.54 10.08 -17.66
N MET A 695 5.62 10.50 -18.54
CA MET A 695 5.55 11.86 -19.04
C MET A 695 5.19 12.86 -17.95
N ASP A 696 4.30 12.51 -17.04
CA ASP A 696 3.93 13.36 -15.91
C ASP A 696 5.06 13.47 -14.89
N GLU A 697 5.78 12.38 -14.59
CA GLU A 697 7.00 12.44 -13.78
C GLU A 697 8.04 13.38 -14.43
N LEU A 698 8.28 13.27 -15.74
CA LEU A 698 9.21 14.14 -16.47
C LEU A 698 8.79 15.62 -16.42
N LYS A 699 7.49 15.93 -16.59
CA LYS A 699 6.97 17.30 -16.48
C LYS A 699 7.17 17.86 -15.07
N SER A 700 6.91 17.05 -14.04
CA SER A 700 7.09 17.44 -12.64
C SER A 700 8.56 17.82 -12.36
N LEU A 701 9.50 16.96 -12.77
CA LEU A 701 10.94 17.17 -12.58
C LEU A 701 11.44 18.38 -13.39
N LEU A 702 10.91 18.57 -14.61
CA LEU A 702 11.24 19.73 -15.45
C LEU A 702 10.79 21.03 -14.78
N LYS A 703 9.59 21.06 -14.20
CA LYS A 703 9.06 22.24 -13.50
C LYS A 703 9.90 22.59 -12.27
N VAL A 704 10.35 21.60 -11.50
CA VAL A 704 11.31 21.80 -10.40
C VAL A 704 12.63 22.40 -10.93
N ALA A 705 13.20 21.83 -12.00
CA ALA A 705 14.45 22.32 -12.59
C ALA A 705 14.34 23.75 -13.11
N ILE A 706 13.23 24.11 -13.76
CA ILE A 706 12.97 25.45 -14.28
C ILE A 706 12.81 26.45 -13.15
N THR A 707 11.95 26.14 -12.18
CA THR A 707 11.65 27.07 -11.09
C THR A 707 12.89 27.34 -10.25
N ASN A 708 13.65 26.31 -9.87
CA ASN A 708 14.88 26.48 -9.10
C ASN A 708 15.95 27.29 -9.87
N SER A 709 16.06 27.07 -11.18
CA SER A 709 16.97 27.85 -12.05
C SER A 709 16.56 29.32 -12.12
N VAL A 710 15.26 29.63 -12.15
CA VAL A 710 14.73 31.00 -12.10
C VAL A 710 14.97 31.62 -10.72
N THR A 711 14.80 30.87 -9.63
CA THR A 711 15.11 31.33 -8.28
C THR A 711 16.57 31.80 -8.19
N ILE A 712 17.54 30.98 -8.63
CA ILE A 712 18.96 31.37 -8.62
C ILE A 712 19.19 32.67 -9.42
N MET A 713 18.61 32.79 -10.62
CA MET A 713 18.76 33.99 -11.44
C MET A 713 18.17 35.24 -10.79
N ARG A 714 17.09 35.12 -10.02
CA ARG A 714 16.48 36.24 -9.28
C ARG A 714 17.35 36.65 -8.11
N GLU A 715 17.93 35.69 -7.39
CA GLU A 715 18.82 36.00 -6.26
C GLU A 715 20.07 36.73 -6.69
N ARG A 716 20.67 36.32 -7.81
CA ARG A 716 21.84 37.02 -8.38
C ARG A 716 21.56 38.47 -8.81
N LYS A 717 20.29 38.83 -9.00
CA LYS A 717 19.88 40.18 -9.39
C LYS A 717 19.50 41.07 -8.21
N GLN A 718 19.49 40.56 -6.97
CA GLN A 718 19.19 41.39 -5.81
C GLN A 718 20.36 42.33 -5.51
N PRO A 719 20.11 43.64 -5.27
CA PRO A 719 21.13 44.57 -4.83
C PRO A 719 21.61 44.24 -3.40
N GLU A 720 22.89 44.48 -3.13
CA GLU A 720 23.49 44.34 -1.80
C GLU A 720 22.74 45.23 -0.79
N GLY A 721 22.23 44.66 0.31
CA GLY A 721 21.63 45.39 1.43
C GLY A 721 20.13 45.21 1.69
N GLN A 722 19.42 44.31 1.00
CA GLN A 722 18.04 43.93 1.38
C GLN A 722 17.98 42.91 2.53
N GLU A 723 16.84 42.87 3.24
CA GLU A 723 16.55 41.88 4.29
C GLU A 723 16.83 40.44 3.83
N ILE A 724 17.37 39.64 4.74
CA ILE A 724 17.66 38.22 4.52
C ILE A 724 16.34 37.47 4.34
N ARG A 725 16.00 37.16 3.09
CA ARG A 725 14.84 36.32 2.77
C ARG A 725 15.02 34.91 3.30
N LYS A 726 13.97 34.38 3.92
CA LYS A 726 13.99 33.03 4.50
C LYS A 726 13.86 31.99 3.40
N VAL A 727 14.70 30.96 3.46
CA VAL A 727 14.64 29.82 2.54
C VAL A 727 13.48 28.90 2.91
N THR A 728 12.63 28.59 1.93
CA THR A 728 11.60 27.57 2.03
C THR A 728 11.75 26.51 0.95
N PHE A 729 11.47 25.26 1.32
CA PHE A 729 11.51 24.09 0.44
C PHE A 729 10.08 23.58 0.30
N GLU A 730 9.56 23.54 -0.92
CA GLU A 730 8.18 23.16 -1.23
C GLU A 730 8.18 21.91 -2.13
N PHE A 731 7.54 20.82 -1.69
CA PHE A 731 7.49 19.53 -2.41
C PHE A 731 6.16 19.30 -3.16
N LEU A 732 5.41 20.38 -3.44
CA LEU A 732 4.07 20.30 -4.05
C LEU A 732 4.09 19.74 -5.48
N GLU A 733 5.11 20.10 -6.28
CA GLU A 733 5.22 19.62 -7.67
C GLU A 733 5.83 18.23 -7.76
N ASN A 734 6.70 17.87 -6.81
CA ASN A 734 7.37 16.57 -6.77
C ASN A 734 7.68 16.19 -5.32
N LYS A 735 7.23 15.00 -4.90
CA LYS A 735 7.41 14.48 -3.53
C LYS A 735 8.88 14.24 -3.14
N MET A 736 9.82 14.23 -4.10
CA MET A 736 11.23 13.88 -3.88
C MET A 736 12.19 15.07 -3.98
N PHE A 737 11.90 16.03 -4.86
CA PHE A 737 12.77 17.20 -5.11
C PHE A 737 12.04 18.52 -4.82
N PRO A 738 12.59 19.38 -3.96
CA PRO A 738 11.91 20.61 -3.58
C PRO A 738 12.06 21.71 -4.63
N ILE A 739 11.04 22.54 -4.74
CA ILE A 739 11.18 23.90 -5.24
C ILE A 739 11.71 24.76 -4.09
N ILE A 740 12.82 25.45 -4.36
CA ILE A 740 13.45 26.36 -3.41
C ILE A 740 12.91 27.76 -3.69
N THR A 741 12.26 28.33 -2.67
CA THR A 741 11.70 29.68 -2.69
C THR A 741 12.35 30.52 -1.60
N LEU A 742 12.46 31.83 -1.87
CA LEU A 742 13.08 32.81 -0.97
C LEU A 742 12.04 33.86 -0.67
N LYS A 743 11.48 33.80 0.54
CA LYS A 743 10.37 34.64 1.00
C LYS A 743 10.87 35.75 1.90
#